data_AF-M2ZHV0-F1
#
_entry.id   AF-M2ZHV0-F1
#
_cell.length_a   1.000
_cell.length_b   1.000
_cell.length_c   1.000
_cell.angle_alpha   90.00
_cell.angle_beta   90.00
_cell.angle_gamma   90.00
#
_symmetry.space_group_name_H-M   'P 1'
#
loop_
_entity.id
_entity.type
_entity.pdbx_description
1 polymer ?
#
loop_
_entity_poly.entity_id
_entity_poly.type
_entity_poly.pdbx_seq_one_letter_code
_entity_poly.pdbx_strand_id
1 'polypeptide(L)'
;MGGPLPGESEVSTPQVPRQRSAVKLTRQVSSGPRQLPPAPAHFTNRTAELALLEKLLTREDTDGPAVHLISGQGGIGKTALATAWAHHLGDRFPDGHLWADLGGFSTNGPLSAGEALGRFLRALGVPPEGLPADVEELTALYRTTTADRPLLVLLDNAGSTEQVLPLLPAGGKSLVIVTSRRRLGRLQTEHRARLIELAPFGSAHSAELLGRAVGAERVDAEAAQARAIAELCGGLPIALTTVSARLAGRPKMSLEKIATELGKEYRRLATLSTKEAQSVEASFNLSYDELPSDAAALYAALGLHPGPDFGVGVAAASIAVREEVADDLLDQLVDVGLLIDRGDDRYTFHDLARLHAKEKTAGNEYDRDIAVRRMLEWYLFTASAATVMTVPDQDPIPYRYEYRPPTPTSFESSEEELAWLELERENLIAAVETAEAWQLPELGWQLAAAMWPLFLLRKHYPDFLKVSQAGVRCARAWGNASAEALMHNRSGAACRGTGRYDEAVAHYEAGREAARRAGNEVVEIRSVEGLGLVALAQGRLEDAVKWFTDDHRLSERQNRTHDIGLALINLGSTQLRAGRAEPAIEHLTRAREVLAADPYNVARARTELGRALIATGDLAAARTELEASLATMEASGSRFEVARALSAFGEIAEAEGKSDEARRYYDRALPILVGLGRPEADALRTRLEQL
;
A
#
# COMPACT_ATOMS: atom_id res chain seq x y z
N MET A 1 91.01 0.94 38.53
CA MET A 1 91.50 1.08 39.92
C MET A 1 91.16 2.49 40.39
N GLY A 2 90.48 2.60 41.54
CA GLY A 2 90.45 3.75 42.47
C GLY A 2 89.88 5.09 41.99
N GLY A 3 88.78 5.56 42.61
CA GLY A 3 88.54 7.01 42.81
C GLY A 3 89.54 7.63 43.82
N PRO A 4 89.47 8.92 44.26
CA PRO A 4 88.34 9.89 44.26
C PRO A 4 88.67 11.40 43.93
N LEU A 5 87.61 12.25 43.89
CA LEU A 5 87.38 13.72 44.15
C LEU A 5 88.56 14.75 44.19
N PRO A 6 88.41 16.05 43.78
CA PRO A 6 87.52 17.05 44.44
C PRO A 6 86.97 18.28 43.63
N GLY A 7 85.96 18.96 44.20
CA GLY A 7 85.91 20.41 44.47
C GLY A 7 85.84 21.49 43.36
N GLU A 8 84.68 22.17 43.32
CA GLU A 8 84.40 23.63 43.13
C GLU A 8 85.20 24.52 42.15
N SER A 9 84.49 25.21 41.23
CA SER A 9 84.31 26.68 41.27
C SER A 9 83.53 27.23 40.05
N GLU A 10 82.76 28.28 40.30
CA GLU A 10 81.81 29.01 39.44
C GLU A 10 82.44 29.65 38.20
N VAL A 11 81.68 29.70 37.08
CA VAL A 11 81.73 30.85 36.15
C VAL A 11 80.34 31.16 35.57
N SER A 12 79.93 32.40 35.83
CA SER A 12 78.75 33.12 35.32
C SER A 12 78.63 33.13 33.79
N THR A 13 77.40 33.00 33.27
CA THR A 13 77.07 33.21 31.85
C THR A 13 76.06 34.35 31.67
N PRO A 14 76.14 35.12 30.57
CA PRO A 14 75.58 36.46 30.47
C PRO A 14 74.14 36.48 29.93
N GLN A 15 73.38 37.50 30.35
CA GLN A 15 72.04 37.82 29.85
C GLN A 15 72.06 38.54 28.48
N VAL A 16 70.91 38.46 27.79
CA VAL A 16 70.11 39.54 27.10
C VAL A 16 69.49 38.97 25.80
N PRO A 17 68.28 39.35 25.33
CA PRO A 17 67.01 39.68 25.98
C PRO A 17 65.81 38.84 25.46
N ARG A 18 64.73 38.73 26.25
CA ARG A 18 63.45 38.15 25.80
C ARG A 18 62.60 39.22 25.11
N GLN A 19 62.34 39.05 23.81
CA GLN A 19 61.15 39.58 23.14
C GLN A 19 60.54 38.48 22.26
N ARG A 20 59.40 37.95 22.70
CA ARG A 20 58.39 37.38 21.80
C ARG A 20 57.04 37.91 22.24
N SER A 21 56.48 38.75 21.39
CA SER A 21 55.13 39.30 21.47
C SER A 21 54.12 38.18 21.64
N ALA A 22 53.52 38.09 22.83
CA ALA A 22 52.31 37.31 23.03
C ALA A 22 51.16 38.11 22.40
N VAL A 23 50.71 37.69 21.23
CA VAL A 23 49.40 38.09 20.71
C VAL A 23 48.36 37.58 21.72
N LYS A 24 47.78 38.48 22.52
CA LYS A 24 46.60 38.18 23.32
C LYS A 24 45.45 37.90 22.35
N LEU A 25 45.21 36.63 22.07
CA LEU A 25 43.91 36.16 21.59
C LEU A 25 42.92 36.29 22.76
N THR A 26 42.39 37.51 22.96
CA THR A 26 41.23 37.72 23.81
C THR A 26 40.02 37.12 23.08
N ARG A 27 39.77 35.82 23.29
CA ARG A 27 38.49 35.21 22.96
C ARG A 27 37.47 35.86 23.89
N GLN A 28 36.59 36.72 23.36
CA GLN A 28 35.40 37.15 24.10
C GLN A 28 34.67 35.89 24.56
N VAL A 29 34.68 35.63 25.87
CA VAL A 29 33.92 34.52 26.45
C VAL A 29 32.46 34.90 26.33
N SER A 30 31.69 34.19 25.51
CA SER A 30 30.24 34.33 25.52
C SER A 30 29.73 34.01 26.92
N SER A 31 29.02 34.93 27.57
CA SER A 31 28.62 34.85 28.98
C SER A 31 27.41 33.94 29.24
N GLY A 32 26.87 33.26 28.22
CA GLY A 32 25.68 32.41 28.31
C GLY A 32 25.98 30.90 28.46
N PRO A 33 24.99 30.09 28.90
CA PRO A 33 25.12 28.64 28.99
C PRO A 33 25.39 27.98 27.62
N ARG A 34 26.09 26.85 27.59
CA ARG A 34 26.37 26.05 26.38
C ARG A 34 26.05 24.58 26.63
N GLN A 35 24.76 24.26 26.67
CA GLN A 35 24.26 22.95 27.12
C GLN A 35 23.98 21.95 26.02
N LEU A 36 24.21 22.30 24.74
CA LEU A 36 23.88 21.39 23.64
C LEU A 36 24.63 20.06 23.78
N PRO A 37 23.93 18.93 23.57
CA PRO A 37 24.58 17.62 23.56
C PRO A 37 25.56 17.54 22.39
N PRO A 38 26.55 16.63 22.43
CA PRO A 38 27.49 16.45 21.32
C PRO A 38 26.77 16.16 20.00
N ALA A 39 27.22 16.80 18.91
CA ALA A 39 26.74 16.45 17.59
C ALA A 39 27.06 14.98 17.26
N PRO A 40 26.17 14.26 16.56
CA PRO A 40 26.45 12.90 16.11
C PRO A 40 27.75 12.85 15.29
N ALA A 41 28.67 11.94 15.63
CA ALA A 41 29.95 11.79 14.92
C ALA A 41 29.76 11.50 13.42
N HIS A 42 28.67 10.84 13.07
CA HIS A 42 28.28 10.52 11.70
C HIS A 42 26.87 11.02 11.44
N PHE A 43 26.75 12.29 11.05
CA PHE A 43 25.50 12.85 10.56
C PHE A 43 25.48 12.80 9.03
N THR A 44 24.51 12.07 8.47
CA THR A 44 24.34 11.90 7.01
C THR A 44 22.94 12.28 6.58
N ASN A 45 22.84 12.74 5.35
CA ASN A 45 21.59 12.90 4.60
C ASN A 45 20.37 13.39 5.41
N ARG A 46 20.30 14.70 5.65
CA ARG A 46 19.07 15.43 6.00
C ARG A 46 19.12 16.85 5.42
N THR A 47 19.70 16.96 4.21
CA THR A 47 19.98 18.26 3.58
C THR A 47 18.69 18.98 3.19
N ALA A 48 17.68 18.26 2.72
CA ALA A 48 16.37 18.82 2.39
C ALA A 48 15.66 19.35 3.64
N GLU A 49 15.67 18.59 4.73
CA GLU A 49 15.06 18.98 6.00
C GLU A 49 15.82 20.15 6.64
N LEU A 50 17.15 20.14 6.61
CA LEU A 50 17.96 21.29 7.04
C LEU A 50 17.68 22.53 6.20
N ALA A 51 17.61 22.42 4.88
CA ALA A 51 17.28 23.54 4.01
C ALA A 51 15.87 24.09 4.27
N LEU A 52 14.91 23.21 4.55
CA LEU A 52 13.55 23.61 4.96
C LEU A 52 13.59 24.35 6.30
N LEU A 53 14.28 23.81 7.30
CA LEU A 53 14.47 24.42 8.60
C LEU A 53 15.11 25.81 8.50
N GLU A 54 16.13 25.98 7.65
CA GLU A 54 16.73 27.29 7.37
C GLU A 54 15.79 28.26 6.66
N LYS A 55 15.08 27.80 5.63
CA LYS A 55 14.07 28.62 4.94
C LYS A 55 13.01 29.13 5.92
N LEU A 56 12.59 28.28 6.85
CA LEU A 56 11.63 28.66 7.87
C LEU A 56 12.23 29.68 8.86
N LEU A 57 13.50 29.58 9.24
CA LEU A 57 14.14 30.59 10.10
C LEU A 57 14.13 32.01 9.52
N THR A 58 14.12 32.18 8.19
CA THR A 58 14.21 33.50 7.53
C THR A 58 12.92 34.31 7.46
N ARG A 59 11.78 33.76 7.94
CA ARG A 59 10.50 34.48 7.99
C ARG A 59 10.36 35.21 9.32
N GLU A 60 10.82 36.45 9.35
CA GLU A 60 10.67 37.41 10.46
C GLU A 60 9.26 38.01 10.45
N ASP A 61 8.46 37.69 11.47
CA ASP A 61 7.43 38.55 12.11
C ASP A 61 6.54 37.69 13.01
N THR A 62 6.96 37.50 14.26
CA THR A 62 6.11 36.94 15.33
C THR A 62 6.39 37.63 16.67
N ASP A 63 5.34 37.93 17.44
CA ASP A 63 5.37 38.49 18.80
C ASP A 63 5.97 37.54 19.88
N GLY A 64 6.64 36.46 19.47
CA GLY A 64 7.16 35.40 20.35
C GLY A 64 8.22 34.54 19.65
N PRO A 65 8.81 33.55 20.36
CA PRO A 65 9.93 32.77 19.85
C PRO A 65 9.54 31.93 18.64
N ALA A 66 10.49 31.68 17.74
CA ALA A 66 10.30 30.72 16.67
C ALA A 66 10.28 29.30 17.27
N VAL A 67 9.19 28.55 17.08
CA VAL A 67 9.06 27.17 17.56
C VAL A 67 9.06 26.20 16.38
N HIS A 68 10.00 25.26 16.37
CA HIS A 68 10.11 24.21 15.35
C HIS A 68 9.96 22.85 16.00
N LEU A 69 8.97 22.07 15.54
CA LEU A 69 8.70 20.73 16.00
C LEU A 69 9.20 19.71 14.97
N ILE A 70 10.17 18.89 15.35
CA ILE A 70 10.67 17.77 14.55
C ILE A 70 9.98 16.50 15.06
N SER A 71 9.13 15.91 14.23
CA SER A 71 8.33 14.73 14.56
C SER A 71 8.65 13.53 13.67
N GLY A 72 8.17 12.34 14.05
CA GLY A 72 8.34 11.10 13.32
C GLY A 72 8.62 9.90 14.24
N GLN A 73 8.69 8.70 13.65
CA GLN A 73 8.83 7.44 14.37
C GLN A 73 10.09 7.37 15.27
N GLY A 74 10.06 6.51 16.30
CA GLY A 74 11.22 6.22 17.13
C GLY A 74 12.44 5.78 16.30
N GLY A 75 13.62 6.29 16.63
CA GLY A 75 14.86 5.94 15.92
C GLY A 75 15.07 6.53 14.52
N ILE A 76 14.16 7.40 14.05
CA ILE A 76 14.23 8.06 12.73
C ILE A 76 15.33 9.15 12.61
N GLY A 77 15.97 9.51 13.73
CA GLY A 77 17.06 10.50 13.78
C GLY A 77 16.66 11.93 14.15
N LYS A 78 15.52 12.16 14.82
CA LYS A 78 15.05 13.50 15.24
C LYS A 78 16.07 14.25 16.09
N THR A 79 16.53 13.64 17.18
CA THR A 79 17.56 14.20 18.09
C THR A 79 18.85 14.50 17.35
N ALA A 80 19.26 13.62 16.44
CA ALA A 80 20.46 13.80 15.62
C ALA A 80 20.34 15.03 14.71
N LEU A 81 19.21 15.20 14.02
CA LEU A 81 18.92 16.37 13.20
C LEU A 81 18.86 17.66 14.02
N ALA A 82 18.11 17.64 15.12
CA ALA A 82 17.92 18.79 15.99
C ALA A 82 19.25 19.28 16.58
N THR A 83 20.07 18.35 17.05
CA THR A 83 21.39 18.64 17.61
C THR A 83 22.36 19.15 16.53
N ALA A 84 22.42 18.49 15.36
CA ALA A 84 23.27 18.92 14.25
C ALA A 84 22.92 20.34 13.78
N TRP A 85 21.62 20.64 13.67
CA TRP A 85 21.13 21.97 13.30
C TRP A 85 21.42 23.01 14.39
N ALA A 86 21.19 22.68 15.66
CA ALA A 86 21.49 23.58 16.77
C ALA A 86 22.98 23.97 16.82
N HIS A 87 23.90 23.04 16.56
CA HIS A 87 25.32 23.33 16.44
C HIS A 87 25.65 24.22 15.24
N HIS A 88 24.98 23.99 14.10
CA HIS A 88 25.17 24.85 12.91
C HIS A 88 24.75 26.31 13.17
N LEU A 89 23.70 26.51 13.98
CA LEU A 89 23.19 27.84 14.34
C LEU A 89 23.98 28.54 15.45
N GLY A 90 24.97 27.89 16.07
CA GLY A 90 25.50 28.24 17.40
C GLY A 90 25.83 29.72 17.60
N ASP A 91 26.49 30.36 16.63
CA ASP A 91 26.93 31.76 16.73
C ASP A 91 25.78 32.79 16.60
N ARG A 92 24.61 32.38 16.12
CA ARG A 92 23.41 33.24 16.00
C ARG A 92 22.74 33.53 17.34
N PHE A 93 23.06 32.74 18.37
CA PHE A 93 22.47 32.83 19.72
C PHE A 93 23.58 33.07 20.76
N PRO A 94 24.06 34.33 20.88
CA PRO A 94 25.22 34.66 21.71
C PRO A 94 24.93 34.54 23.22
N ASP A 95 23.67 34.67 23.62
CA ASP A 95 23.26 34.65 25.04
C ASP A 95 23.09 33.24 25.60
N GLY A 96 23.25 32.22 24.77
CA GLY A 96 23.43 30.84 25.20
C GLY A 96 22.50 29.83 24.56
N HIS A 97 22.78 28.57 24.87
CA HIS A 97 22.05 27.41 24.43
C HIS A 97 21.61 26.59 25.65
N LEU A 98 20.32 26.32 25.74
CA LEU A 98 19.70 25.52 26.78
C LEU A 98 19.24 24.18 26.20
N TRP A 99 19.38 23.11 26.97
CA TRP A 99 18.97 21.78 26.55
C TRP A 99 18.34 20.98 27.69
N ALA A 100 17.25 20.29 27.39
CA ALA A 100 16.65 19.30 28.26
C ALA A 100 16.16 18.09 27.45
N ASP A 101 16.51 16.89 27.88
CA ASP A 101 15.77 15.67 27.55
C ASP A 101 14.53 15.60 28.46
N LEU A 102 13.36 15.74 27.86
CA LEU A 102 12.08 15.74 28.55
C LEU A 102 11.59 14.35 28.92
N GLY A 103 12.26 13.29 28.46
CA GLY A 103 12.00 11.93 28.90
C GLY A 103 10.59 11.42 28.60
N GLY A 104 9.90 12.01 27.62
CA GLY A 104 8.49 11.75 27.31
C GLY A 104 8.18 10.28 27.03
N PHE A 105 9.17 9.55 26.50
CA PHE A 105 9.09 8.13 26.17
C PHE A 105 10.19 7.34 26.90
N SER A 106 10.50 7.69 28.15
CA SER A 106 11.56 7.04 28.94
C SER A 106 10.99 6.11 30.01
N THR A 107 11.74 5.05 30.34
CA THR A 107 11.36 4.11 31.43
C THR A 107 11.38 4.74 32.82
N ASN A 108 12.05 5.89 32.99
CA ASN A 108 12.17 6.60 34.26
C ASN A 108 11.07 7.68 34.43
N GLY A 109 10.14 7.76 33.48
CA GLY A 109 9.10 8.77 33.42
C GLY A 109 9.59 10.12 32.85
N PRO A 110 8.66 11.02 32.54
CA PRO A 110 8.99 12.32 31.96
C PRO A 110 9.60 13.30 32.98
N LEU A 111 10.47 14.18 32.49
CA LEU A 111 10.97 15.33 33.25
C LEU A 111 9.84 16.34 33.46
N SER A 112 9.63 16.75 34.71
CA SER A 112 8.61 17.78 35.01
C SER A 112 9.04 19.16 34.50
N ALA A 113 8.07 19.99 34.10
CA ALA A 113 8.34 21.35 33.62
C ALA A 113 9.03 22.22 34.69
N GLY A 114 8.63 22.09 35.96
CA GLY A 114 9.26 22.81 37.08
C GLY A 114 10.74 22.44 37.26
N GLU A 115 11.08 21.15 37.13
CA GLU A 115 12.46 20.71 37.21
C GLU A 115 13.31 21.23 36.04
N ALA A 116 12.78 21.17 34.82
CA ALA A 116 13.44 21.73 33.64
C ALA A 116 13.64 23.26 33.76
N LEU A 117 12.62 24.00 34.19
CA LEU A 117 12.70 25.44 34.46
C LEU A 117 13.75 25.78 35.51
N GLY A 118 13.76 25.06 36.63
CA GLY A 118 14.77 25.23 37.68
C GLY A 118 16.20 24.95 37.18
N ARG A 119 16.40 24.00 36.27
CA ARG A 119 17.70 23.76 35.61
C ARG A 119 18.08 24.93 34.68
N PHE A 120 17.15 25.43 33.87
CA PHE A 120 17.39 26.55 32.94
C PHE A 120 17.68 27.86 33.67
N LEU A 121 16.89 28.22 34.69
CA LEU A 121 17.06 29.44 35.47
C LEU A 121 18.42 29.48 36.18
N ARG A 122 18.85 28.36 36.79
CA ARG A 122 20.19 28.26 37.38
C ARG A 122 21.30 28.43 36.34
N ALA A 123 21.13 27.85 35.16
CA ALA A 123 22.08 27.99 34.06
C ALA A 123 22.16 29.44 33.50
N LEU A 124 21.06 30.20 33.62
CA LEU A 124 20.98 31.61 33.25
C LEU A 124 21.48 32.55 34.37
N GLY A 125 21.91 32.01 35.51
CA GLY A 125 22.52 32.74 36.63
C GLY A 125 21.57 33.10 37.77
N VAL A 126 20.35 32.56 37.81
CA VAL A 126 19.43 32.77 38.94
C VAL A 126 19.87 31.90 40.13
N PRO A 127 20.12 32.51 41.31
CA PRO A 127 20.56 31.76 42.48
C PRO A 127 19.44 30.83 43.01
N PRO A 128 19.79 29.65 43.58
CA PRO A 128 18.79 28.69 44.06
C PRO A 128 17.80 29.27 45.08
N GLU A 129 18.24 30.21 45.92
CA GLU A 129 17.41 30.86 46.94
C GLU A 129 16.34 31.79 46.34
N GLY A 130 16.51 32.19 45.07
CA GLY A 130 15.58 33.04 44.34
C GLY A 130 14.59 32.27 43.46
N LEU A 131 14.60 30.93 43.50
CA LEU A 131 13.69 30.11 42.72
C LEU A 131 12.37 29.87 43.46
N PRO A 132 11.23 30.26 42.88
CA PRO A 132 9.92 29.87 43.41
C PRO A 132 9.70 28.36 43.42
N ALA A 133 8.83 27.89 44.32
CA ALA A 133 8.40 26.50 44.36
C ALA A 133 7.30 26.20 43.31
N ASP A 134 6.50 27.23 42.97
CA ASP A 134 5.41 27.10 42.02
C ASP A 134 5.86 27.17 40.55
N VAL A 135 5.24 26.37 39.69
CA VAL A 135 5.62 26.24 38.28
C VAL A 135 5.18 27.47 37.47
N GLU A 136 4.05 28.09 37.79
CA GLU A 136 3.61 29.32 37.11
C GLU A 136 4.55 30.47 37.44
N GLU A 137 4.96 30.60 38.71
CA GLU A 137 5.96 31.58 39.15
C GLU A 137 7.33 31.33 38.50
N LEU A 138 7.79 30.07 38.42
CA LEU A 138 9.02 29.71 37.67
C LEU A 138 8.92 30.07 36.19
N THR A 139 7.75 29.86 35.57
CA THR A 139 7.50 30.18 34.17
C THR A 139 7.56 31.70 33.95
N ALA A 140 6.93 32.48 34.83
CA ALA A 140 6.97 33.94 34.77
C ALA A 140 8.40 34.48 34.95
N LEU A 141 9.16 33.91 35.89
CA LEU A 141 10.56 34.25 36.11
C LEU A 141 11.44 33.90 34.90
N TYR A 142 11.21 32.74 34.27
CA TYR A 142 11.92 32.33 33.06
C TYR A 142 11.63 33.26 31.88
N ARG A 143 10.37 33.62 31.66
CA ARG A 143 9.97 34.61 30.64
C ARG A 143 10.62 35.97 30.88
N THR A 144 10.64 36.44 32.12
CA THR A 144 11.29 37.70 32.51
C THR A 144 12.80 37.65 32.26
N THR A 145 13.45 36.55 32.63
CA THR A 145 14.91 36.37 32.48
C THR A 145 15.34 36.28 31.01
N THR A 146 14.45 35.84 30.13
CA THR A 146 14.73 35.57 28.71
C THR A 146 14.17 36.61 27.74
N ALA A 147 13.44 37.62 28.22
CA ALA A 147 12.68 38.57 27.40
C ALA A 147 13.50 39.21 26.27
N ASP A 148 14.72 39.65 26.56
CA ASP A 148 15.59 40.36 25.60
C ASP A 148 16.78 39.53 25.10
N ARG A 149 16.84 38.24 25.46
CA ARG A 149 17.99 37.37 25.17
C ARG A 149 17.76 36.51 23.92
N PRO A 150 18.59 36.60 22.87
CA PRO A 150 18.62 35.60 21.80
C PRO A 150 19.16 34.25 22.30
N LEU A 151 18.26 33.34 22.64
CA LEU A 151 18.57 31.98 23.11
C LEU A 151 18.18 30.92 22.08
N LEU A 152 18.94 29.82 22.06
CA LEU A 152 18.52 28.57 21.42
C LEU A 152 18.13 27.57 22.52
N VAL A 153 16.91 27.07 22.48
CA VAL A 153 16.38 26.09 23.43
C VAL A 153 16.09 24.80 22.69
N LEU A 154 16.79 23.71 23.03
CA LEU A 154 16.54 22.38 22.49
C LEU A 154 15.81 21.52 23.53
N LEU A 155 14.55 21.22 23.25
CA LEU A 155 13.68 20.37 24.07
C LEU A 155 13.57 19.01 23.37
N ASP A 156 14.37 18.07 23.81
CA ASP A 156 14.46 16.74 23.21
C ASP A 156 13.45 15.79 23.85
N ASN A 157 12.87 14.88 23.07
CA ASN A 157 12.02 13.79 23.54
C ASN A 157 10.77 14.25 24.32
N ALA A 158 10.09 15.28 23.83
CA ALA A 158 8.84 15.80 24.42
C ALA A 158 7.70 14.78 24.33
N GLY A 159 7.02 14.51 25.45
CA GLY A 159 5.87 13.60 25.51
C GLY A 159 4.52 14.31 25.33
N SER A 160 4.42 15.59 25.68
CA SER A 160 3.18 16.36 25.56
C SER A 160 3.42 17.84 25.30
N THR A 161 2.36 18.57 24.93
CA THR A 161 2.43 20.02 24.71
C THR A 161 2.67 20.75 26.04
N GLU A 162 2.08 20.26 27.12
CA GLU A 162 2.12 20.82 28.47
C GLU A 162 3.54 20.81 29.07
N GLN A 163 4.40 19.88 28.64
CA GLN A 163 5.82 19.89 29.00
C GLN A 163 6.60 21.03 28.32
N VAL A 164 6.17 21.41 27.12
CA VAL A 164 6.89 22.36 26.25
C VAL A 164 6.52 23.80 26.56
N LEU A 165 5.21 24.10 26.75
CA LEU A 165 4.73 25.49 26.87
C LEU A 165 5.40 26.31 27.98
N PRO A 166 5.63 25.77 29.20
CA PRO A 166 6.32 26.52 30.25
C PRO A 166 7.77 26.88 29.89
N LEU A 167 8.40 26.10 29.01
CA LEU A 167 9.81 26.22 28.61
C LEU A 167 10.03 27.16 27.41
N LEU A 168 8.96 27.78 26.89
CA LEU A 168 9.05 28.77 25.82
C LEU A 168 9.53 30.13 26.38
N PRO A 169 10.63 30.70 25.85
CA PRO A 169 11.09 32.03 26.23
C PRO A 169 10.12 33.12 25.74
N ALA A 170 10.18 34.31 26.32
CA ALA A 170 9.28 35.40 25.93
C ALA A 170 9.73 36.14 24.65
N GLY A 171 11.04 36.25 24.42
CA GLY A 171 11.60 37.08 23.35
C GLY A 171 11.50 36.47 21.95
N GLY A 172 11.06 37.25 20.97
CA GLY A 172 10.98 36.85 19.55
C GLY A 172 12.33 36.60 18.87
N LYS A 173 13.45 36.91 19.54
CA LYS A 173 14.82 36.63 19.07
C LYS A 173 15.30 35.23 19.42
N SER A 174 14.50 34.44 20.14
CA SER A 174 14.84 33.07 20.54
C SER A 174 14.26 32.02 19.59
N LEU A 175 14.97 30.89 19.50
CA LEU A 175 14.54 29.71 18.76
C LEU A 175 14.33 28.55 19.74
N VAL A 176 13.19 27.88 19.63
CA VAL A 176 12.89 26.64 20.34
C VAL A 176 12.80 25.51 19.32
N ILE A 177 13.64 24.49 19.50
CA ILE A 177 13.62 23.25 18.73
C ILE A 177 13.06 22.17 19.64
N VAL A 178 11.96 21.54 19.22
CA VAL A 178 11.31 20.47 19.95
C VAL A 178 11.44 19.19 19.14
N THR A 179 11.86 18.09 19.76
CA THR A 179 11.74 16.76 19.14
C THR A 179 10.67 15.96 19.87
N SER A 180 9.83 15.26 19.13
CA SER A 180 8.81 14.38 19.71
C SER A 180 8.50 13.21 18.77
N ARG A 181 7.97 12.12 19.30
CA ARG A 181 7.35 11.07 18.46
C ARG A 181 5.93 11.48 18.05
N ARG A 182 5.28 12.35 18.83
CA ARG A 182 3.94 12.88 18.61
C ARG A 182 3.98 14.13 17.73
N ARG A 183 2.85 14.45 17.09
CA ARG A 183 2.67 15.68 16.31
C ARG A 183 2.36 16.90 17.16
N LEU A 184 2.03 16.73 18.45
CA LEU A 184 1.76 17.79 19.44
C LEU A 184 0.87 18.92 18.86
N GLY A 185 -0.31 18.58 18.36
CA GLY A 185 -1.16 19.47 17.54
C GLY A 185 -1.42 20.84 18.16
N ARG A 186 -1.64 20.93 19.48
CA ARG A 186 -1.85 22.20 20.20
C ARG A 186 -0.67 23.17 20.08
N LEU A 187 0.57 22.65 20.04
CA LEU A 187 1.76 23.48 19.85
C LEU A 187 1.75 24.13 18.46
N GLN A 188 1.17 23.47 17.46
CA GLN A 188 1.03 24.01 16.10
C GLN A 188 -0.11 25.03 16.01
N THR A 189 -1.28 24.72 16.57
CA THR A 189 -2.48 25.56 16.45
C THR A 189 -2.44 26.80 17.35
N GLU A 190 -2.03 26.65 18.62
CA GLU A 190 -2.05 27.72 19.61
C GLU A 190 -0.73 28.52 19.62
N HIS A 191 0.39 27.88 19.32
CA HIS A 191 1.74 28.48 19.40
C HIS A 191 2.48 28.54 18.06
N ARG A 192 1.78 28.28 16.95
CA ARG A 192 2.28 28.41 15.57
C ARG A 192 3.59 27.64 15.33
N ALA A 193 3.81 26.54 16.06
CA ALA A 193 4.98 25.72 15.85
C ALA A 193 4.97 25.12 14.44
N ARG A 194 6.13 25.16 13.80
CA ARG A 194 6.30 24.66 12.44
C ARG A 194 6.70 23.20 12.52
N LEU A 195 5.87 22.32 11.97
CA LEU A 195 6.10 20.88 11.96
C LEU A 195 7.04 20.47 10.81
N ILE A 196 8.03 19.65 11.14
CA ILE A 196 8.91 18.95 10.21
C ILE A 196 8.80 17.47 10.54
N GLU A 197 8.11 16.73 9.69
CA GLU A 197 7.95 15.28 9.85
C GLU A 197 9.07 14.55 9.10
N LEU A 198 9.80 13.69 9.82
CA LEU A 198 10.92 12.94 9.25
C LEU A 198 10.45 11.62 8.65
N ALA A 199 10.78 11.42 7.38
CA ALA A 199 10.64 10.14 6.69
C ALA A 199 11.89 9.27 6.85
N PRO A 200 11.77 7.93 6.67
CA PRO A 200 12.92 7.03 6.58
C PRO A 200 13.85 7.39 5.41
N PHE A 201 15.09 6.92 5.47
CA PHE A 201 16.04 7.13 4.39
C PHE A 201 15.69 6.32 3.15
N GLY A 202 15.83 6.94 1.99
CA GLY A 202 15.91 6.22 0.72
C GLY A 202 17.15 5.32 0.66
N SER A 203 17.17 4.40 -0.29
CA SER A 203 18.23 3.38 -0.43
C SER A 203 19.63 3.97 -0.58
N ALA A 204 19.79 5.03 -1.38
CA ALA A 204 21.09 5.70 -1.58
C ALA A 204 21.66 6.29 -0.28
N HIS A 205 20.80 6.94 0.51
CA HIS A 205 21.20 7.58 1.76
C HIS A 205 21.46 6.58 2.89
N SER A 206 20.73 5.46 2.87
CA SER A 206 20.98 4.33 3.74
C SER A 206 22.35 3.70 3.46
N ALA A 207 22.69 3.55 2.16
CA ALA A 207 24.00 3.08 1.74
C ALA A 207 25.13 4.07 2.11
N GLU A 208 24.89 5.38 2.03
CA GLU A 208 25.85 6.40 2.50
C GLU A 208 26.14 6.24 4.00
N LEU A 209 25.11 6.12 4.84
CA LEU A 209 25.29 5.95 6.29
C LEU A 209 26.05 4.66 6.60
N LEU A 210 25.73 3.57 5.90
CA LEU A 210 26.46 2.30 6.02
C LEU A 210 27.93 2.49 5.60
N GLY A 211 28.18 3.13 4.46
CA GLY A 211 29.51 3.37 3.90
C GLY A 211 30.41 4.22 4.79
N ARG A 212 29.86 5.19 5.53
CA ARG A 212 30.65 5.98 6.50
C ARG A 212 31.18 5.15 7.67
N ALA A 213 30.51 4.06 8.03
CA ALA A 213 30.93 3.20 9.13
C ALA A 213 31.82 2.02 8.70
N VAL A 214 31.57 1.45 7.51
CA VAL A 214 32.27 0.23 7.05
C VAL A 214 33.22 0.44 5.87
N GLY A 215 33.24 1.65 5.30
CA GLY A 215 34.02 2.05 4.13
C GLY A 215 33.19 2.06 2.83
N ALA A 216 33.30 3.14 2.05
CA ALA A 216 32.57 3.31 0.79
C ALA A 216 32.95 2.24 -0.26
N GLU A 217 34.24 1.95 -0.42
CA GLU A 217 34.73 0.94 -1.37
C GLU A 217 34.08 -0.43 -1.15
N ARG A 218 33.83 -0.77 0.12
CA ARG A 218 33.22 -2.04 0.50
C ARG A 218 31.73 -2.08 0.16
N VAL A 219 31.02 -0.98 0.41
CA VAL A 219 29.59 -0.85 0.05
C VAL A 219 29.42 -0.88 -1.46
N ASP A 220 30.32 -0.24 -2.22
CA ASP A 220 30.28 -0.23 -3.67
C ASP A 220 30.58 -1.62 -4.27
N ALA A 221 31.52 -2.36 -3.69
CA ALA A 221 31.83 -3.73 -4.11
C ALA A 221 30.67 -4.73 -3.86
N GLU A 222 29.88 -4.51 -2.80
CA GLU A 222 28.73 -5.35 -2.40
C GLU A 222 27.39 -4.57 -2.51
N ALA A 223 27.20 -3.78 -3.57
CA ALA A 223 26.12 -2.80 -3.66
C ALA A 223 24.69 -3.39 -3.59
N ALA A 224 24.48 -4.58 -4.15
CA ALA A 224 23.18 -5.26 -4.09
C ALA A 224 22.83 -5.65 -2.64
N GLN A 225 23.81 -6.14 -1.89
CA GLN A 225 23.67 -6.53 -0.49
C GLN A 225 23.50 -5.31 0.40
N ALA A 226 24.19 -4.20 0.11
CA ALA A 226 23.99 -2.94 0.82
C ALA A 226 22.56 -2.40 0.63
N ARG A 227 22.00 -2.48 -0.59
CA ARG A 227 20.58 -2.14 -0.84
C ARG A 227 19.63 -3.07 -0.08
N ALA A 228 19.87 -4.37 -0.11
CA ALA A 228 19.06 -5.33 0.63
C ALA A 228 19.10 -5.06 2.15
N ILE A 229 20.26 -4.72 2.72
CA ILE A 229 20.37 -4.30 4.13
C ILE A 229 19.56 -3.03 4.39
N ALA A 230 19.63 -2.03 3.51
CA ALA A 230 18.88 -0.79 3.64
C ALA A 230 17.37 -1.03 3.66
N GLU A 231 16.88 -1.86 2.72
CA GLU A 231 15.47 -2.27 2.64
C GLU A 231 15.05 -3.05 3.88
N LEU A 232 15.84 -4.02 4.34
CA LEU A 232 15.54 -4.81 5.55
C LEU A 232 15.59 -3.99 6.84
N CYS A 233 16.33 -2.88 6.86
CA CYS A 233 16.32 -1.90 7.94
C CYS A 233 15.17 -0.87 7.80
N GLY A 234 14.40 -0.94 6.71
CA GLY A 234 13.39 0.03 6.31
C GLY A 234 13.90 1.47 6.27
N GLY A 235 15.19 1.68 5.98
CA GLY A 235 15.78 3.03 5.98
C GLY A 235 15.79 3.74 7.35
N LEU A 236 15.55 3.05 8.47
CA LEU A 236 15.63 3.65 9.80
C LEU A 236 17.10 3.84 10.21
N PRO A 237 17.53 5.07 10.55
CA PRO A 237 18.91 5.32 10.98
C PRO A 237 19.35 4.47 12.16
N ILE A 238 18.51 4.27 13.18
CA ILE A 238 18.85 3.43 14.35
C ILE A 238 19.16 1.97 13.97
N ALA A 239 18.43 1.41 13.00
CA ALA A 239 18.63 0.06 12.51
C ALA A 239 19.95 -0.03 11.73
N LEU A 240 20.16 0.93 10.83
CA LEU A 240 21.38 1.03 10.03
C LEU A 240 22.63 1.25 10.89
N THR A 241 22.58 2.10 11.92
CA THR A 241 23.70 2.30 12.84
C THR A 241 24.02 1.05 13.65
N THR A 242 22.99 0.26 14.01
CA THR A 242 23.17 -1.01 14.72
C THR A 242 23.87 -2.04 13.84
N VAL A 243 23.45 -2.17 12.58
CA VAL A 243 24.12 -3.02 11.59
C VAL A 243 25.54 -2.54 11.31
N SER A 244 25.71 -1.23 11.17
CA SER A 244 27.01 -0.59 10.93
C SER A 244 28.01 -0.87 12.04
N ALA A 245 27.61 -0.70 13.32
CA ALA A 245 28.45 -0.99 14.46
C ALA A 245 28.89 -2.47 14.50
N ARG A 246 27.96 -3.39 14.17
CA ARG A 246 28.25 -4.83 14.11
C ARG A 246 29.25 -5.19 13.00
N LEU A 247 29.15 -4.54 11.83
CA LEU A 247 30.08 -4.73 10.71
C LEU A 247 31.45 -4.12 11.01
N ALA A 248 31.50 -2.93 11.61
CA ALA A 248 32.74 -2.28 12.02
C ALA A 248 33.50 -3.13 13.05
N GLY A 249 32.80 -3.74 14.00
CA GLY A 249 33.38 -4.68 14.97
C GLY A 249 33.77 -6.04 14.38
N ARG A 250 33.38 -6.35 13.13
CA ARG A 250 33.68 -7.64 12.46
C ARG A 250 34.10 -7.43 10.99
N PRO A 251 35.30 -6.87 10.73
CA PRO A 251 35.71 -6.48 9.38
C PRO A 251 35.71 -7.62 8.33
N LYS A 252 35.87 -8.87 8.76
CA LYS A 252 35.85 -10.07 7.89
C LYS A 252 34.43 -10.58 7.54
N MET A 253 33.39 -10.06 8.18
CA MET A 253 32.01 -10.51 7.95
C MET A 253 31.41 -9.76 6.77
N SER A 254 31.17 -10.43 5.63
CA SER A 254 30.56 -9.88 4.39
C SER A 254 29.19 -9.21 4.61
N LEU A 255 28.80 -8.29 3.72
CA LEU A 255 27.44 -7.72 3.73
C LEU A 255 26.39 -8.79 3.40
N GLU A 256 26.69 -9.70 2.47
CA GLU A 256 25.81 -10.82 2.11
C GLU A 256 25.34 -11.61 3.34
N LYS A 257 26.28 -12.01 4.19
CA LYS A 257 25.97 -12.74 5.43
C LYS A 257 25.01 -11.97 6.35
N ILE A 258 25.15 -10.65 6.48
CA ILE A 258 24.22 -9.86 7.29
C ILE A 258 22.86 -9.74 6.59
N ALA A 259 22.84 -9.49 5.29
CA ALA A 259 21.60 -9.43 4.51
C ALA A 259 20.81 -10.74 4.66
N THR A 260 21.46 -11.89 4.59
CA THR A 260 20.84 -13.21 4.79
C THR A 260 20.29 -13.40 6.21
N GLU A 261 21.00 -12.94 7.24
CA GLU A 261 20.48 -13.01 8.61
C GLU A 261 19.31 -12.05 8.85
N LEU A 262 19.37 -10.83 8.30
CA LEU A 262 18.25 -9.87 8.35
C LEU A 262 17.04 -10.33 7.53
N GLY A 263 17.27 -11.05 6.43
CA GLY A 263 16.22 -11.62 5.58
C GLY A 263 15.31 -12.58 6.35
N LYS A 264 15.84 -13.24 7.39
CA LYS A 264 15.06 -14.12 8.28
C LYS A 264 14.14 -13.30 9.17
N GLU A 265 12.90 -13.14 8.72
CA GLU A 265 11.85 -12.35 9.39
C GLU A 265 11.76 -12.60 10.89
N TYR A 266 11.64 -13.87 11.31
CA TYR A 266 11.52 -14.31 12.70
C TYR A 266 12.71 -13.99 13.62
N ARG A 267 13.83 -13.52 13.07
CA ARG A 267 15.04 -13.10 13.82
C ARG A 267 15.47 -11.67 13.48
N ARG A 268 14.72 -10.95 12.65
CA ARG A 268 15.16 -9.66 12.12
C ARG A 268 15.32 -8.63 13.24
N LEU A 269 14.31 -8.45 14.10
CA LEU A 269 14.39 -7.53 15.24
C LEU A 269 15.48 -7.94 16.23
N ALA A 270 15.56 -9.22 16.58
CA ALA A 270 16.65 -9.74 17.43
C ALA A 270 18.05 -9.49 16.83
N THR A 271 18.19 -9.50 15.49
CA THR A 271 19.44 -9.22 14.78
C THR A 271 19.80 -7.72 14.82
N LEU A 272 18.79 -6.86 14.90
CA LEU A 272 18.85 -5.40 15.08
C LEU A 272 18.85 -4.97 16.54
N SER A 273 18.97 -5.92 17.47
CA SER A 273 19.12 -5.67 18.90
C SER A 273 20.56 -5.97 19.32
N THR A 274 21.19 -5.06 20.06
CA THR A 274 22.51 -5.27 20.67
C THR A 274 22.47 -4.88 22.15
N LYS A 275 23.32 -5.51 22.97
CA LYS A 275 23.37 -5.23 24.43
C LYS A 275 23.96 -3.85 24.77
N GLU A 276 24.66 -3.22 23.82
CA GLU A 276 25.48 -2.02 24.06
C GLU A 276 24.97 -0.76 23.32
N ALA A 277 23.99 -0.88 22.41
CA ALA A 277 23.42 0.25 21.67
C ALA A 277 21.89 0.29 21.77
N GLN A 278 21.30 1.47 21.51
CA GLN A 278 19.85 1.62 21.39
C GLN A 278 19.32 0.66 20.31
N SER A 279 18.39 -0.23 20.67
CA SER A 279 17.79 -1.19 19.73
C SER A 279 16.52 -0.64 19.09
N VAL A 280 16.27 -1.07 17.85
CA VAL A 280 15.02 -0.79 17.12
C VAL A 280 13.82 -1.26 17.95
N GLU A 281 13.91 -2.48 18.49
CA GLU A 281 12.89 -3.13 19.29
C GLU A 281 12.58 -2.33 20.57
N ALA A 282 13.60 -1.87 21.30
CA ALA A 282 13.37 -1.05 22.49
C ALA A 282 12.69 0.27 22.13
N SER A 283 13.01 0.87 20.98
CA SER A 283 12.32 2.08 20.53
C SER A 283 10.84 1.83 20.27
N PHE A 284 10.46 0.70 19.68
CA PHE A 284 9.04 0.37 19.48
C PHE A 284 8.33 -0.01 20.78
N ASN A 285 8.97 -0.77 21.67
CA ASN A 285 8.43 -1.10 22.99
C ASN A 285 8.03 0.18 23.76
N LEU A 286 8.88 1.21 23.75
CA LEU A 286 8.55 2.48 24.41
C LEU A 286 7.29 3.16 23.85
N SER A 287 7.02 3.07 22.54
CA SER A 287 5.78 3.61 21.96
C SER A 287 4.58 2.69 22.25
N TYR A 288 4.80 1.38 22.30
CA TYR A 288 3.77 0.38 22.54
C TYR A 288 3.30 0.36 24.01
N ASP A 289 4.21 0.49 24.97
CA ASP A 289 3.93 0.45 26.41
C ASP A 289 3.09 1.65 26.88
N GLU A 290 3.00 2.73 26.09
CA GLU A 290 2.13 3.88 26.33
C GLU A 290 0.69 3.69 25.83
N LEU A 291 0.44 2.65 25.02
CA LEU A 291 -0.87 2.46 24.40
C LEU A 291 -1.90 1.98 25.43
N PRO A 292 -3.15 2.48 25.36
CA PRO A 292 -4.29 1.81 25.97
C PRO A 292 -4.41 0.35 25.49
N SER A 293 -5.05 -0.51 26.28
CA SER A 293 -5.20 -1.94 25.99
C SER A 293 -5.76 -2.22 24.60
N ASP A 294 -6.75 -1.44 24.18
CA ASP A 294 -7.48 -1.66 22.94
C ASP A 294 -6.64 -1.25 21.73
N ALA A 295 -5.85 -0.17 21.84
CA ALA A 295 -4.91 0.26 20.81
C ALA A 295 -3.74 -0.73 20.67
N ALA A 296 -3.27 -1.28 21.80
CA ALA A 296 -2.24 -2.32 21.81
C ALA A 296 -2.75 -3.62 21.13
N ALA A 297 -3.99 -4.03 21.41
CA ALA A 297 -4.64 -5.16 20.77
C ALA A 297 -4.82 -4.95 19.26
N LEU A 298 -5.29 -3.75 18.86
CA LEU A 298 -5.44 -3.38 17.45
C LEU A 298 -4.09 -3.41 16.72
N TYR A 299 -3.05 -2.81 17.31
CA TYR A 299 -1.70 -2.82 16.76
C TYR A 299 -1.19 -4.24 16.51
N ALA A 300 -1.31 -5.13 17.50
CA ALA A 300 -0.89 -6.52 17.38
C ALA A 300 -1.67 -7.27 16.29
N ALA A 301 -3.00 -7.10 16.24
CA ALA A 301 -3.86 -7.73 15.24
C ALA A 301 -3.54 -7.26 13.81
N LEU A 302 -3.39 -5.95 13.61
CA LEU A 302 -3.03 -5.34 12.33
C LEU A 302 -1.63 -5.74 11.85
N GLY A 303 -0.72 -6.12 12.75
CA GLY A 303 0.57 -6.73 12.38
C GLY A 303 0.43 -8.00 11.52
N LEU A 304 -0.74 -8.65 11.56
CA LEU A 304 -1.10 -9.82 10.77
C LEU A 304 -1.89 -9.48 9.49
N HIS A 305 -2.22 -8.22 9.26
CA HIS A 305 -2.97 -7.78 8.07
C HIS A 305 -2.25 -8.26 6.80
N PRO A 306 -2.94 -8.89 5.83
CA PRO A 306 -2.29 -9.60 4.73
C PRO A 306 -1.57 -8.67 3.75
N GLY A 307 -2.16 -7.53 3.41
CA GLY A 307 -1.67 -6.63 2.37
C GLY A 307 -0.92 -5.39 2.85
N PRO A 308 -0.49 -4.51 1.93
CA PRO A 308 0.46 -3.42 2.18
C PRO A 308 -0.12 -2.24 2.98
N ASP A 309 -1.43 -2.02 2.91
CA ASP A 309 -2.14 -0.95 3.61
C ASP A 309 -3.59 -1.37 3.86
N PHE A 310 -4.31 -0.63 4.71
CA PHE A 310 -5.65 -0.99 5.15
C PHE A 310 -6.48 0.22 5.54
N GLY A 311 -7.80 0.09 5.43
CA GLY A 311 -8.76 1.07 5.91
C GLY A 311 -9.35 0.74 7.28
N VAL A 312 -10.22 1.62 7.76
CA VAL A 312 -10.87 1.52 9.08
C VAL A 312 -11.72 0.26 9.23
N GLY A 313 -12.46 -0.16 8.19
CA GLY A 313 -13.37 -1.31 8.27
C GLY A 313 -12.68 -2.63 8.63
N VAL A 314 -11.58 -2.97 7.96
CA VAL A 314 -10.81 -4.19 8.27
C VAL A 314 -10.09 -4.10 9.62
N ALA A 315 -9.67 -2.90 10.02
CA ALA A 315 -9.09 -2.65 11.34
C ALA A 315 -10.12 -2.91 12.45
N ALA A 316 -11.34 -2.39 12.30
CA ALA A 316 -12.45 -2.65 13.21
C ALA A 316 -12.80 -4.14 13.31
N ALA A 317 -12.83 -4.82 12.17
CA ALA A 317 -13.08 -6.26 12.11
C ALA A 317 -12.00 -7.06 12.87
N SER A 318 -10.73 -6.67 12.79
CA SER A 318 -9.62 -7.43 13.38
C SER A 318 -9.77 -7.68 14.89
N ILE A 319 -10.36 -6.73 15.64
CA ILE A 319 -10.59 -6.82 17.08
C ILE A 319 -12.09 -6.80 17.47
N ALA A 320 -12.99 -6.87 16.49
CA ALA A 320 -14.45 -6.86 16.66
C ALA A 320 -15.00 -5.63 17.43
N VAL A 321 -14.59 -4.44 16.99
CA VAL A 321 -15.14 -3.16 17.47
C VAL A 321 -15.92 -2.45 16.36
N ARG A 322 -16.57 -1.32 16.68
CA ARG A 322 -17.22 -0.47 15.66
C ARG A 322 -16.17 0.34 14.91
N GLU A 323 -16.48 0.73 13.67
CA GLU A 323 -15.55 1.51 12.83
C GLU A 323 -15.14 2.83 13.49
N GLU A 324 -16.06 3.53 14.16
CA GLU A 324 -15.71 4.80 14.82
C GLU A 324 -14.72 4.61 15.97
N VAL A 325 -14.78 3.45 16.66
CA VAL A 325 -13.81 3.12 17.71
C VAL A 325 -12.47 2.74 17.10
N ALA A 326 -12.47 2.00 15.98
CA ALA A 326 -11.23 1.65 15.30
C ALA A 326 -10.51 2.88 14.75
N ASP A 327 -11.25 3.86 14.23
CA ASP A 327 -10.70 5.11 13.72
C ASP A 327 -9.95 5.89 14.83
N ASP A 328 -10.60 6.08 15.99
CA ASP A 328 -9.98 6.70 17.18
C ASP A 328 -8.71 5.95 17.63
N LEU A 329 -8.68 4.61 17.50
CA LEU A 329 -7.52 3.79 17.87
C LEU A 329 -6.42 3.86 16.81
N LEU A 330 -6.76 3.94 15.53
CA LEU A 330 -5.80 4.13 14.43
C LEU A 330 -5.10 5.49 14.57
N ASP A 331 -5.84 6.55 14.89
CA ASP A 331 -5.30 7.87 15.20
C ASP A 331 -4.29 7.82 16.35
N GLN A 332 -4.61 7.10 17.43
CA GLN A 332 -3.67 6.91 18.54
C GLN A 332 -2.37 6.21 18.11
N LEU A 333 -2.45 5.22 17.22
CA LEU A 333 -1.28 4.52 16.69
C LEU A 333 -0.44 5.40 15.76
N VAL A 334 -1.08 6.27 14.97
CA VAL A 334 -0.40 7.30 14.17
C VAL A 334 0.27 8.32 15.07
N ASP A 335 -0.40 8.77 16.13
CA ASP A 335 0.11 9.76 17.08
C ASP A 335 1.38 9.31 17.80
N VAL A 336 1.53 8.02 18.11
CA VAL A 336 2.77 7.48 18.71
C VAL A 336 3.80 7.01 17.67
N GLY A 337 3.51 7.20 16.39
CA GLY A 337 4.38 6.88 15.26
C GLY A 337 4.55 5.38 15.01
N LEU A 338 3.55 4.56 15.34
CA LEU A 338 3.53 3.12 15.07
C LEU A 338 2.87 2.78 13.74
N LEU A 339 1.97 3.64 13.25
CA LEU A 339 1.39 3.60 11.90
C LEU A 339 1.70 4.88 11.12
N ILE A 340 1.53 4.80 9.80
CA ILE A 340 1.64 5.91 8.86
C ILE A 340 0.27 6.14 8.25
N ASP A 341 -0.23 7.37 8.39
CA ASP A 341 -1.40 7.88 7.69
C ASP A 341 -1.06 8.19 6.22
N ARG A 342 -1.81 7.61 5.27
CA ARG A 342 -1.64 7.81 3.82
C ARG A 342 -2.64 8.83 3.26
N GLY A 343 -3.57 9.34 4.08
CA GLY A 343 -4.75 10.07 3.65
C GLY A 343 -5.88 9.14 3.23
N ASP A 344 -7.07 9.71 3.03
CA ASP A 344 -8.29 9.01 2.58
C ASP A 344 -8.64 7.77 3.44
N ASP A 345 -8.46 7.90 4.77
CA ASP A 345 -8.71 6.85 5.77
C ASP A 345 -7.90 5.56 5.55
N ARG A 346 -6.70 5.69 4.95
CA ARG A 346 -5.78 4.58 4.70
C ARG A 346 -4.53 4.65 5.58
N TYR A 347 -4.17 3.51 6.13
CA TYR A 347 -3.07 3.35 7.07
C TYR A 347 -2.12 2.26 6.61
N THR A 348 -0.84 2.42 6.91
CA THR A 348 0.17 1.40 6.63
C THR A 348 1.19 1.32 7.75
N PHE A 349 1.85 0.17 7.86
CA PHE A 349 2.99 0.01 8.74
C PHE A 349 4.28 0.44 8.05
N HIS A 350 5.21 0.90 8.88
CA HIS A 350 6.61 0.73 8.53
C HIS A 350 7.03 -0.75 8.70
N ASP A 351 7.83 -1.32 7.80
CA ASP A 351 8.18 -2.75 7.78
C ASP A 351 8.62 -3.30 9.15
N LEU A 352 9.54 -2.62 9.82
CA LEU A 352 10.03 -3.03 11.14
C LEU A 352 8.97 -2.87 12.25
N ALA A 353 8.06 -1.91 12.11
CA ALA A 353 6.92 -1.76 13.02
C ALA A 353 5.89 -2.88 12.82
N ARG A 354 5.67 -3.34 11.59
CA ARG A 354 4.81 -4.50 11.30
C ARG A 354 5.37 -5.78 11.94
N LEU A 355 6.69 -5.98 11.87
CA LEU A 355 7.33 -7.12 12.52
C LEU A 355 7.19 -7.06 14.04
N HIS A 356 7.38 -5.89 14.62
CA HIS A 356 7.20 -5.69 16.05
C HIS A 356 5.74 -5.97 16.47
N ALA A 357 4.76 -5.46 15.73
CA ALA A 357 3.34 -5.77 15.93
C ALA A 357 3.06 -7.28 15.90
N LYS A 358 3.61 -7.99 14.90
CA LYS A 358 3.46 -9.45 14.77
C LYS A 358 4.08 -10.19 15.95
N GLU A 359 5.23 -9.76 16.47
CA GLU A 359 5.83 -10.33 17.69
C GLU A 359 4.95 -10.15 18.93
N LYS A 360 4.12 -9.09 19.01
CA LYS A 360 3.17 -8.90 20.11
C LYS A 360 2.00 -9.89 20.13
N THR A 361 1.81 -10.65 19.05
CA THR A 361 0.84 -11.77 19.00
C THR A 361 1.42 -13.07 19.59
N ALA A 362 2.72 -13.10 19.89
CA ALA A 362 3.38 -14.31 20.40
C ALA A 362 2.83 -14.69 21.79
N GLY A 363 2.53 -15.98 21.98
CA GLY A 363 1.97 -16.50 23.23
C GLY A 363 0.45 -16.47 23.31
N ASN A 364 -0.24 -15.95 22.29
CA ASN A 364 -1.70 -15.97 22.19
C ASN A 364 -2.16 -16.42 20.79
N GLU A 365 -1.94 -17.71 20.50
CA GLU A 365 -2.23 -18.30 19.18
C GLU A 365 -3.73 -18.21 18.84
N TYR A 366 -4.61 -18.34 19.83
CA TYR A 366 -6.06 -18.28 19.64
C TYR A 366 -6.53 -16.90 19.13
N ASP A 367 -6.14 -15.82 19.80
CA ASP A 367 -6.56 -14.47 19.39
C ASP A 367 -5.94 -14.08 18.04
N ARG A 368 -4.72 -14.55 17.76
CA ARG A 368 -4.03 -14.36 16.48
C ARG A 368 -4.81 -15.00 15.32
N ASP A 369 -5.22 -16.25 15.47
CA ASP A 369 -5.96 -16.99 14.45
C ASP A 369 -7.35 -16.36 14.21
N ILE A 370 -8.01 -15.88 15.27
CA ILE A 370 -9.28 -15.13 15.18
C ILE A 370 -9.11 -13.82 14.42
N ALA A 371 -8.08 -13.03 14.75
CA ALA A 371 -7.84 -11.73 14.11
C ALA A 371 -7.63 -11.89 12.60
N VAL A 372 -6.81 -12.87 12.18
CA VAL A 372 -6.62 -13.18 10.75
C VAL A 372 -7.93 -13.56 10.10
N ARG A 373 -8.67 -14.51 10.68
CA ARG A 373 -9.96 -14.94 10.11
C ARG A 373 -10.94 -13.78 9.97
N ARG A 374 -11.08 -12.91 10.98
CA ARG A 374 -11.99 -11.75 10.92
C ARG A 374 -11.62 -10.78 9.81
N MET A 375 -10.33 -10.50 9.61
CA MET A 375 -9.89 -9.63 8.51
C MET A 375 -10.20 -10.25 7.14
N LEU A 376 -9.89 -11.54 6.96
CA LEU A 376 -10.18 -12.25 5.70
C LEU A 376 -11.68 -12.34 5.42
N GLU A 377 -12.50 -12.58 6.44
CA GLU A 377 -13.95 -12.62 6.31
C GLU A 377 -14.56 -11.24 6.07
N TRP A 378 -13.98 -10.16 6.59
CA TRP A 378 -14.37 -8.79 6.25
C TRP A 378 -14.15 -8.49 4.76
N TYR A 379 -12.97 -8.87 4.23
CA TYR A 379 -12.67 -8.74 2.80
C TYR A 379 -13.65 -9.56 1.95
N LEU A 380 -13.90 -10.82 2.33
CA LEU A 380 -14.84 -11.68 1.61
C LEU A 380 -16.25 -11.10 1.63
N PHE A 381 -16.70 -10.68 2.81
CA PHE A 381 -18.04 -10.15 3.00
C PHE A 381 -18.28 -8.92 2.13
N THR A 382 -17.33 -7.98 2.14
CA THR A 382 -17.41 -6.77 1.33
C THR A 382 -17.32 -7.06 -0.16
N ALA A 383 -16.36 -7.90 -0.59
CA ALA A 383 -16.20 -8.28 -1.99
C ALA A 383 -17.40 -9.07 -2.54
N SER A 384 -18.17 -9.74 -1.68
CA SER A 384 -19.34 -10.52 -2.09
C SER A 384 -20.62 -9.70 -2.23
N ALA A 385 -20.66 -8.47 -1.69
CA ALA A 385 -21.89 -7.74 -1.38
C ALA A 385 -22.72 -7.31 -2.61
N ALA A 386 -22.11 -7.18 -3.79
CA ALA A 386 -22.79 -6.64 -4.98
C ALA A 386 -22.80 -7.56 -6.22
N THR A 387 -22.51 -8.85 -6.03
CA THR A 387 -22.45 -9.86 -7.11
C THR A 387 -23.74 -10.02 -7.94
N VAL A 388 -24.90 -9.54 -7.48
CA VAL A 388 -26.18 -9.64 -8.21
C VAL A 388 -26.29 -8.61 -9.35
N MET A 389 -25.59 -7.47 -9.28
CA MET A 389 -25.77 -6.40 -10.28
C MET A 389 -24.90 -6.54 -11.54
N THR A 390 -23.83 -7.36 -11.49
CA THR A 390 -22.78 -7.36 -12.55
C THR A 390 -22.76 -8.60 -13.45
N VAL A 391 -23.33 -9.74 -13.04
CA VAL A 391 -23.27 -10.99 -13.82
C VAL A 391 -24.65 -11.68 -13.86
N PRO A 392 -25.50 -11.39 -14.87
CA PRO A 392 -26.90 -11.83 -14.91
C PRO A 392 -27.12 -13.35 -14.84
N ASP A 393 -26.12 -14.14 -15.23
CA ASP A 393 -26.25 -15.59 -15.47
C ASP A 393 -25.45 -16.45 -14.46
N GLN A 394 -25.10 -15.90 -13.30
CA GLN A 394 -24.43 -16.67 -12.24
C GLN A 394 -25.39 -16.98 -11.08
N ASP A 395 -25.46 -18.26 -10.73
CA ASP A 395 -26.10 -18.68 -9.49
C ASP A 395 -25.38 -18.00 -8.30
N PRO A 396 -26.12 -17.40 -7.35
CA PRO A 396 -25.52 -16.81 -6.16
C PRO A 396 -24.65 -17.82 -5.41
N ILE A 397 -23.42 -17.41 -5.09
CA ILE A 397 -22.53 -18.23 -4.27
C ILE A 397 -22.95 -18.08 -2.80
N PRO A 398 -23.28 -19.17 -2.08
CA PRO A 398 -23.62 -19.10 -0.67
C PRO A 398 -22.35 -18.97 0.18
N TYR A 399 -21.79 -17.76 0.25
CA TYR A 399 -20.62 -17.46 1.05
C TYR A 399 -20.86 -17.76 2.55
N ARG A 400 -19.87 -18.37 3.19
CA ARG A 400 -19.88 -18.81 4.60
C ARG A 400 -18.89 -18.01 5.42
N TYR A 401 -19.31 -17.64 6.62
CA TYR A 401 -18.57 -16.81 7.57
C TYR A 401 -18.70 -17.42 8.96
N GLU A 402 -17.61 -17.46 9.72
CA GLU A 402 -17.63 -17.79 11.14
C GLU A 402 -17.89 -16.53 11.99
N TYR A 403 -17.20 -15.44 11.64
CA TYR A 403 -17.29 -14.10 12.22
C TYR A 403 -17.83 -13.11 11.19
N ARG A 404 -19.08 -13.31 10.77
CA ARG A 404 -19.75 -12.42 9.81
C ARG A 404 -19.70 -10.96 10.31
N PRO A 405 -19.20 -10.01 9.51
CA PRO A 405 -19.26 -8.60 9.86
C PRO A 405 -20.70 -8.14 10.16
N PRO A 406 -20.92 -7.32 11.20
CA PRO A 406 -22.26 -6.95 11.64
C PRO A 406 -22.95 -5.95 10.70
N THR A 407 -22.17 -5.10 10.02
CA THR A 407 -22.68 -4.06 9.13
C THR A 407 -22.57 -4.52 7.68
N PRO A 408 -23.70 -4.67 6.95
CA PRO A 408 -23.67 -4.91 5.52
C PRO A 408 -22.99 -3.76 4.78
N THR A 409 -21.96 -4.05 3.98
CA THR A 409 -21.49 -3.08 3.00
C THR A 409 -22.48 -3.03 1.85
N SER A 410 -22.90 -1.84 1.44
CA SER A 410 -23.75 -1.64 0.27
C SER A 410 -23.07 -0.66 -0.69
N PHE A 411 -23.05 -1.01 -1.96
CA PHE A 411 -22.61 -0.12 -3.03
C PHE A 411 -23.84 0.46 -3.73
N GLU A 412 -23.84 1.76 -4.02
CA GLU A 412 -24.92 2.45 -4.72
C GLU A 412 -24.95 2.06 -6.22
N SER A 413 -23.82 1.60 -6.76
CA SER A 413 -23.71 1.17 -8.15
C SER A 413 -22.64 0.09 -8.37
N SER A 414 -22.71 -0.61 -9.51
CA SER A 414 -21.66 -1.55 -9.92
C SER A 414 -20.31 -0.90 -10.18
N GLU A 415 -20.27 0.38 -10.56
CA GLU A 415 -19.00 1.10 -10.79
C GLU A 415 -18.30 1.37 -9.45
N GLU A 416 -19.06 1.65 -8.39
CA GLU A 416 -18.54 1.82 -7.03
C GLU A 416 -17.98 0.51 -6.46
N GLU A 417 -18.69 -0.62 -6.64
CA GLU A 417 -18.19 -1.95 -6.28
C GLU A 417 -16.86 -2.25 -6.99
N LEU A 418 -16.78 -1.99 -8.30
CA LEU A 418 -15.55 -2.21 -9.07
C LEU A 418 -14.41 -1.29 -8.63
N ALA A 419 -14.72 -0.04 -8.27
CA ALA A 419 -13.73 0.89 -7.74
C ALA A 419 -13.18 0.41 -6.40
N TRP A 420 -14.02 -0.14 -5.53
CA TRP A 420 -13.57 -0.74 -4.27
C TRP A 420 -12.72 -2.00 -4.49
N LEU A 421 -13.14 -2.91 -5.38
CA LEU A 421 -12.34 -4.10 -5.73
C LEU A 421 -10.98 -3.73 -6.34
N GLU A 422 -10.92 -2.64 -7.11
CA GLU A 422 -9.68 -2.11 -7.67
C GLU A 422 -8.77 -1.52 -6.58
N LEU A 423 -9.34 -0.73 -5.67
CA LEU A 423 -8.64 -0.16 -4.52
C LEU A 423 -8.05 -1.25 -3.62
N GLU A 424 -8.82 -2.29 -3.33
CA GLU A 424 -8.42 -3.39 -2.45
C GLU A 424 -7.75 -4.56 -3.19
N ARG A 425 -7.44 -4.42 -4.48
CA ARG A 425 -6.94 -5.52 -5.33
C ARG A 425 -5.72 -6.22 -4.70
N GLU A 426 -4.74 -5.45 -4.24
CA GLU A 426 -3.52 -6.02 -3.64
C GLU A 426 -3.80 -6.69 -2.29
N ASN A 427 -4.70 -6.10 -1.50
CA ASN A 427 -5.14 -6.67 -0.23
C ASN A 427 -5.90 -7.98 -0.40
N LEU A 428 -6.80 -8.06 -1.39
CA LEU A 428 -7.58 -9.25 -1.71
C LEU A 428 -6.69 -10.39 -2.25
N ILE A 429 -5.70 -10.08 -3.09
CA ILE A 429 -4.71 -11.07 -3.54
C ILE A 429 -3.93 -11.62 -2.33
N ALA A 430 -3.43 -10.73 -1.47
CA ALA A 430 -2.70 -11.13 -0.27
C ALA A 430 -3.60 -11.91 0.71
N ALA A 431 -4.89 -11.60 0.78
CA ALA A 431 -5.87 -12.31 1.58
C ALA A 431 -6.06 -13.76 1.10
N VAL A 432 -6.12 -14.01 -0.21
CA VAL A 432 -6.17 -15.37 -0.78
C VAL A 432 -4.90 -16.16 -0.43
N GLU A 433 -3.72 -15.54 -0.58
CA GLU A 433 -2.43 -16.17 -0.25
C GLU A 433 -2.32 -16.47 1.25
N THR A 434 -2.80 -15.55 2.09
CA THR A 434 -2.84 -15.72 3.54
C THR A 434 -3.80 -16.85 3.92
N ALA A 435 -4.98 -16.94 3.33
CA ALA A 435 -5.89 -18.06 3.56
C ALA A 435 -5.24 -19.42 3.21
N GLU A 436 -4.47 -19.49 2.11
CA GLU A 436 -3.72 -20.70 1.75
C GLU A 436 -2.63 -21.03 2.79
N ALA A 437 -1.82 -20.03 3.18
CA ALA A 437 -0.73 -20.19 4.14
C ALA A 437 -1.21 -20.59 5.55
N TRP A 438 -2.39 -20.10 5.96
CA TRP A 438 -3.02 -20.38 7.24
C TRP A 438 -3.91 -21.63 7.23
N GLN A 439 -3.94 -22.36 6.12
CA GLN A 439 -4.75 -23.58 5.97
C GLN A 439 -6.25 -23.32 6.21
N LEU A 440 -6.75 -22.20 5.66
CA LEU A 440 -8.18 -21.81 5.62
C LEU A 440 -8.71 -21.95 4.19
N PRO A 441 -8.69 -23.18 3.62
CA PRO A 441 -8.95 -23.39 2.19
C PRO A 441 -10.35 -22.95 1.77
N GLU A 442 -11.34 -22.99 2.67
CA GLU A 442 -12.68 -22.48 2.41
C GLU A 442 -12.72 -20.96 2.21
N LEU A 443 -11.93 -20.19 2.94
CA LEU A 443 -11.83 -18.75 2.71
C LEU A 443 -11.05 -18.43 1.44
N GLY A 444 -9.97 -19.17 1.17
CA GLY A 444 -9.12 -18.94 0.00
C GLY A 444 -9.90 -19.04 -1.33
N TRP A 445 -10.72 -20.08 -1.52
CA TRP A 445 -11.53 -20.19 -2.73
C TRP A 445 -12.68 -19.17 -2.77
N GLN A 446 -13.28 -18.82 -1.63
CA GLN A 446 -14.37 -17.85 -1.56
C GLN A 446 -13.89 -16.43 -1.89
N LEU A 447 -12.73 -16.02 -1.37
CA LEU A 447 -12.10 -14.74 -1.68
C LEU A 447 -11.75 -14.67 -3.17
N ALA A 448 -11.09 -15.71 -3.70
CA ALA A 448 -10.84 -15.83 -5.14
C ALA A 448 -12.15 -15.80 -5.94
N ALA A 449 -13.24 -16.33 -5.35
CA ALA A 449 -14.55 -16.32 -5.97
C ALA A 449 -15.19 -14.91 -6.01
N ALA A 450 -15.04 -14.14 -4.96
CA ALA A 450 -15.61 -12.80 -4.86
C ALA A 450 -14.96 -11.79 -5.81
N MET A 451 -13.69 -12.00 -6.21
CA MET A 451 -12.96 -11.10 -7.12
C MET A 451 -13.35 -11.22 -8.62
N TRP A 452 -14.29 -12.09 -8.98
CA TRP A 452 -14.62 -12.32 -10.39
C TRP A 452 -15.13 -11.09 -11.17
N PRO A 453 -15.99 -10.21 -10.62
CA PRO A 453 -16.42 -9.01 -11.32
C PRO A 453 -15.25 -8.14 -11.77
N LEU A 454 -14.24 -7.96 -10.90
CA LEU A 454 -13.01 -7.21 -11.21
C LEU A 454 -12.30 -7.79 -12.44
N PHE A 455 -12.03 -9.10 -12.43
CA PHE A 455 -11.30 -9.73 -13.53
C PHE A 455 -12.13 -9.82 -14.82
N LEU A 456 -13.44 -10.01 -14.70
CA LEU A 456 -14.35 -10.03 -15.84
C LEU A 456 -14.42 -8.67 -16.51
N LEU A 457 -14.41 -7.56 -15.77
CA LEU A 457 -14.67 -6.22 -16.32
C LEU A 457 -13.40 -5.39 -16.54
N ARG A 458 -12.41 -5.45 -15.64
CA ARG A 458 -11.13 -4.71 -15.74
C ARG A 458 -9.99 -5.49 -16.36
N LYS A 459 -10.13 -6.81 -16.54
CA LYS A 459 -9.20 -7.66 -17.32
C LYS A 459 -7.76 -7.70 -16.77
N HIS A 460 -7.57 -7.61 -15.45
CA HIS A 460 -6.27 -7.81 -14.78
C HIS A 460 -5.79 -9.26 -14.88
N TYR A 461 -5.44 -9.70 -16.09
CA TYR A 461 -5.22 -11.09 -16.42
C TYR A 461 -4.08 -11.78 -15.64
N PRO A 462 -2.92 -11.13 -15.37
CA PRO A 462 -1.87 -11.75 -14.56
C PRO A 462 -2.33 -12.08 -13.13
N ASP A 463 -3.01 -11.13 -12.48
CA ASP A 463 -3.57 -11.33 -11.14
C ASP A 463 -4.70 -12.34 -11.16
N PHE A 464 -5.55 -12.30 -12.19
CA PHE A 464 -6.64 -13.25 -12.34
C PHE A 464 -6.11 -14.68 -12.39
N LEU A 465 -5.08 -14.93 -13.20
CA LEU A 465 -4.45 -16.25 -13.30
C LEU A 465 -3.90 -16.71 -11.94
N LYS A 466 -3.19 -15.82 -11.24
CA LYS A 466 -2.62 -16.10 -9.92
C LYS A 466 -3.70 -16.46 -8.89
N VAL A 467 -4.74 -15.63 -8.79
CA VAL A 467 -5.84 -15.78 -7.83
C VAL A 467 -6.69 -17.01 -8.14
N SER A 468 -7.04 -17.25 -9.41
CA SER A 468 -7.86 -18.40 -9.78
C SER A 468 -7.14 -19.73 -9.52
N GLN A 469 -5.82 -19.80 -9.77
CA GLN A 469 -5.01 -20.99 -9.48
C GLN A 469 -4.90 -21.26 -7.98
N ALA A 470 -4.71 -20.22 -7.16
CA ALA A 470 -4.78 -20.36 -5.69
C ALA A 470 -6.17 -20.84 -5.26
N GLY A 471 -7.24 -20.27 -5.83
CA GLY A 471 -8.61 -20.70 -5.62
C GLY A 471 -8.85 -22.19 -5.92
N VAL A 472 -8.29 -22.72 -7.02
CA VAL A 472 -8.35 -24.16 -7.35
C VAL A 472 -7.68 -25.01 -6.26
N ARG A 473 -6.47 -24.63 -5.81
CA ARG A 473 -5.75 -25.37 -4.76
C ARG A 473 -6.54 -25.36 -3.45
N CYS A 474 -7.04 -24.20 -3.06
CA CYS A 474 -7.89 -24.04 -1.88
C CYS A 474 -9.19 -24.86 -1.99
N ALA A 475 -9.91 -24.79 -3.10
CA ALA A 475 -11.15 -25.55 -3.29
C ALA A 475 -10.93 -27.07 -3.23
N ARG A 476 -9.82 -27.55 -3.79
CA ARG A 476 -9.41 -28.97 -3.71
C ARG A 476 -9.04 -29.36 -2.28
N ALA A 477 -8.25 -28.55 -1.57
CA ALA A 477 -7.87 -28.81 -0.18
C ALA A 477 -9.09 -28.82 0.76
N TRP A 478 -10.10 -27.99 0.47
CA TRP A 478 -11.37 -27.99 1.19
C TRP A 478 -12.23 -29.24 0.90
N GLY A 479 -11.98 -29.94 -0.21
CA GLY A 479 -12.74 -31.13 -0.61
C GLY A 479 -14.13 -30.82 -1.17
N ASN A 480 -14.35 -29.61 -1.71
CA ASN A 480 -15.63 -29.21 -2.28
C ASN A 480 -15.58 -29.23 -3.82
N ALA A 481 -16.21 -30.25 -4.43
CA ALA A 481 -16.21 -30.43 -5.88
C ALA A 481 -16.92 -29.31 -6.66
N SER A 482 -17.97 -28.68 -6.09
CA SER A 482 -18.61 -27.52 -6.72
C SER A 482 -17.68 -26.30 -6.76
N ALA A 483 -16.94 -26.07 -5.68
CA ALA A 483 -15.94 -25.00 -5.63
C ALA A 483 -14.76 -25.30 -6.56
N GLU A 484 -14.29 -26.55 -6.61
CA GLU A 484 -13.23 -26.98 -7.54
C GLU A 484 -13.64 -26.72 -8.99
N ALA A 485 -14.87 -27.10 -9.36
CA ALA A 485 -15.43 -26.86 -10.67
C ALA A 485 -15.46 -25.37 -11.04
N LEU A 486 -15.99 -24.53 -10.13
CA LEU A 486 -16.10 -23.08 -10.34
C LEU A 486 -14.71 -22.43 -10.52
N MET A 487 -13.75 -22.79 -9.67
CA MET A 487 -12.40 -22.22 -9.73
C MET A 487 -11.63 -22.69 -10.97
N HIS A 488 -11.85 -23.93 -11.41
CA HIS A 488 -11.32 -24.41 -12.69
C HIS A 488 -11.91 -23.67 -13.88
N ASN A 489 -13.23 -23.44 -13.90
CA ASN A 489 -13.87 -22.67 -14.96
C ASN A 489 -13.28 -21.25 -15.09
N ARG A 490 -13.06 -20.59 -13.94
CA ARG A 490 -12.44 -19.25 -13.88
C ARG A 490 -10.97 -19.28 -14.31
N SER A 491 -10.20 -20.28 -13.86
CA SER A 491 -8.81 -20.46 -14.33
C SER A 491 -8.73 -20.71 -15.83
N GLY A 492 -9.69 -21.44 -16.40
CA GLY A 492 -9.82 -21.60 -17.85
C GLY A 492 -10.06 -20.27 -18.57
N ALA A 493 -10.92 -19.41 -18.00
CA ALA A 493 -11.17 -18.07 -18.55
C ALA A 493 -9.94 -17.17 -18.48
N ALA A 494 -9.16 -17.23 -17.38
CA ALA A 494 -7.90 -16.51 -17.22
C ALA A 494 -6.86 -16.95 -18.26
N CYS A 495 -6.68 -18.26 -18.41
CA CYS A 495 -5.76 -18.85 -19.38
C CYS A 495 -6.15 -18.48 -20.82
N ARG A 496 -7.45 -18.54 -21.16
CA ARG A 496 -7.95 -18.12 -22.48
C ARG A 496 -7.67 -16.64 -22.74
N GLY A 497 -7.92 -15.78 -21.75
CA GLY A 497 -7.68 -14.34 -21.86
C GLY A 497 -6.20 -13.95 -22.04
N THR A 498 -5.28 -14.83 -21.63
CA THR A 498 -3.82 -14.65 -21.78
C THR A 498 -3.23 -15.43 -22.96
N GLY A 499 -4.06 -16.08 -23.79
CA GLY A 499 -3.59 -16.89 -24.92
C GLY A 499 -2.99 -18.25 -24.54
N ARG A 500 -3.06 -18.65 -23.27
CA ARG A 500 -2.62 -19.96 -22.76
C ARG A 500 -3.67 -21.03 -23.04
N TYR A 501 -3.91 -21.31 -24.32
CA TYR A 501 -5.05 -22.12 -24.75
C TYR A 501 -5.00 -23.57 -24.27
N ASP A 502 -3.83 -24.20 -24.23
CA ASP A 502 -3.70 -25.60 -23.77
C ASP A 502 -4.01 -25.73 -22.27
N GLU A 503 -3.52 -24.78 -21.45
CA GLU A 503 -3.85 -24.70 -20.02
C GLU A 503 -5.35 -24.39 -19.82
N ALA A 504 -5.94 -23.55 -20.68
CA ALA A 504 -7.37 -23.26 -20.64
C ALA A 504 -8.21 -24.51 -20.88
N VAL A 505 -7.86 -25.32 -21.89
CA VAL A 505 -8.53 -26.60 -22.17
C VAL A 505 -8.43 -27.53 -20.96
N ALA A 506 -7.24 -27.73 -20.41
CA ALA A 506 -7.03 -28.59 -19.24
C ALA A 506 -7.88 -28.15 -18.03
N HIS A 507 -7.97 -26.84 -17.79
CA HIS A 507 -8.81 -26.30 -16.72
C HIS A 507 -10.31 -26.49 -16.99
N TYR A 508 -10.80 -26.25 -18.20
CA TYR A 508 -12.21 -26.48 -18.52
C TYR A 508 -12.59 -27.96 -18.46
N GLU A 509 -11.72 -28.88 -18.89
CA GLU A 509 -11.95 -30.32 -18.75
C GLU A 509 -12.01 -30.74 -17.28
N ALA A 510 -11.04 -30.31 -16.46
CA ALA A 510 -11.04 -30.58 -15.02
C ALA A 510 -12.27 -29.97 -14.31
N GLY A 511 -12.68 -28.75 -14.71
CA GLY A 511 -13.88 -28.09 -14.21
C GLY A 511 -15.15 -28.85 -14.54
N ARG A 512 -15.27 -29.36 -15.77
CA ARG A 512 -16.39 -30.20 -16.22
C ARG A 512 -16.48 -31.50 -15.44
N GLU A 513 -15.35 -32.16 -15.18
CA GLU A 513 -15.31 -33.39 -14.38
C GLU A 513 -15.71 -33.14 -12.92
N ALA A 514 -15.19 -32.08 -12.31
CA ALA A 514 -15.56 -31.69 -10.95
C ALA A 514 -17.04 -31.32 -10.84
N ALA A 515 -17.58 -30.60 -11.83
CA ALA A 515 -18.99 -30.24 -11.92
C ALA A 515 -19.89 -31.49 -11.94
N ARG A 516 -19.53 -32.51 -12.74
CA ARG A 516 -20.25 -33.79 -12.78
C ARG A 516 -20.25 -34.52 -11.44
N ARG A 517 -19.09 -34.58 -10.77
CA ARG A 517 -19.00 -35.19 -9.43
C ARG A 517 -19.89 -34.47 -8.41
N ALA A 518 -20.02 -33.16 -8.57
CA ALA A 518 -20.80 -32.31 -7.68
C ALA A 518 -22.30 -32.23 -8.04
N GLY A 519 -22.71 -32.71 -9.22
CA GLY A 519 -24.04 -32.43 -9.77
C GLY A 519 -24.27 -30.95 -10.09
N ASN A 520 -23.21 -30.18 -10.33
CA ASN A 520 -23.30 -28.76 -10.68
C ASN A 520 -23.48 -28.59 -12.19
N GLU A 521 -24.74 -28.62 -12.60
CA GLU A 521 -25.17 -28.52 -13.99
C GLU A 521 -24.68 -27.25 -14.71
N VAL A 522 -24.78 -26.10 -14.04
CA VAL A 522 -24.38 -24.80 -14.59
C VAL A 522 -22.89 -24.77 -14.92
N VAL A 523 -22.03 -25.18 -13.99
CA VAL A 523 -20.59 -25.14 -14.22
C VAL A 523 -20.15 -26.20 -15.25
N GLU A 524 -20.89 -27.30 -15.39
CA GLU A 524 -20.64 -28.26 -16.48
C GLU A 524 -20.85 -27.60 -17.85
N ILE A 525 -22.01 -26.95 -18.06
CA ILE A 525 -22.34 -26.16 -19.27
C ILE A 525 -21.26 -25.12 -19.53
N ARG A 526 -20.95 -24.26 -18.55
CA ARG A 526 -19.96 -23.18 -18.72
C ARG A 526 -18.56 -23.68 -19.01
N SER A 527 -18.21 -24.88 -18.58
CA SER A 527 -16.93 -25.49 -18.91
C SER A 527 -16.89 -25.99 -20.35
N VAL A 528 -17.99 -26.54 -20.86
CA VAL A 528 -18.13 -26.93 -22.28
C VAL A 528 -18.16 -25.69 -23.18
N GLU A 529 -18.91 -24.65 -22.81
CA GLU A 529 -18.89 -23.34 -23.48
C GLU A 529 -17.45 -22.79 -23.54
N GLY A 530 -16.71 -22.87 -22.43
CA GLY A 530 -15.31 -22.49 -22.32
C GLY A 530 -14.40 -23.18 -23.35
N LEU A 531 -14.55 -24.50 -23.54
CA LEU A 531 -13.82 -25.27 -24.56
C LEU A 531 -14.14 -24.80 -25.98
N GLY A 532 -15.42 -24.53 -26.27
CA GLY A 532 -15.85 -23.96 -27.55
C GLY A 532 -15.23 -22.58 -27.80
N LEU A 533 -15.21 -21.71 -26.80
CA LEU A 533 -14.60 -20.39 -26.89
C LEU A 533 -13.08 -20.43 -27.10
N VAL A 534 -12.38 -21.42 -26.52
CA VAL A 534 -10.95 -21.64 -26.78
C VAL A 534 -10.72 -22.09 -28.23
N ALA A 535 -11.50 -23.06 -28.72
CA ALA A 535 -11.42 -23.51 -30.11
C ALA A 535 -11.70 -22.36 -31.09
N LEU A 536 -12.69 -21.53 -30.79
CA LEU A 536 -13.03 -20.34 -31.58
C LEU A 536 -11.89 -19.31 -31.63
N ALA A 537 -11.24 -19.06 -30.48
CA ALA A 537 -10.10 -18.14 -30.38
C ALA A 537 -8.87 -18.64 -31.18
N GLN A 538 -8.71 -19.96 -31.30
CA GLN A 538 -7.67 -20.59 -32.12
C GLN A 538 -8.05 -20.72 -33.61
N GLY A 539 -9.25 -20.28 -34.02
CA GLY A 539 -9.74 -20.42 -35.39
C GLY A 539 -10.13 -21.86 -35.78
N ARG A 540 -10.22 -22.79 -34.81
CA ARG A 540 -10.66 -24.16 -35.03
C ARG A 540 -12.19 -24.24 -35.06
N LEU A 541 -12.78 -23.73 -36.15
CA LEU A 541 -14.21 -23.51 -36.26
C LEU A 541 -15.04 -24.81 -36.14
N GLU A 542 -14.58 -25.92 -36.73
CA GLU A 542 -15.28 -27.21 -36.62
C GLU A 542 -15.30 -27.75 -35.18
N ASP A 543 -14.19 -27.61 -34.46
CA ASP A 543 -14.11 -28.00 -33.05
C ASP A 543 -15.02 -27.13 -32.18
N ALA A 544 -15.08 -25.82 -32.46
CA ALA A 544 -15.98 -24.90 -31.79
C ALA A 544 -17.46 -25.26 -32.04
N VAL A 545 -17.85 -25.59 -33.28
CA VAL A 545 -19.20 -26.09 -33.61
C VAL A 545 -19.53 -27.34 -32.79
N LYS A 546 -18.60 -28.30 -32.73
CA LYS A 546 -18.78 -29.53 -31.92
C LYS A 546 -19.02 -29.21 -30.44
N TRP A 547 -18.20 -28.33 -29.84
CA TRP A 547 -18.36 -27.96 -28.44
C TRP A 547 -19.66 -27.21 -28.16
N PHE A 548 -20.05 -26.25 -29.01
CA PHE A 548 -21.33 -25.55 -28.82
C PHE A 548 -22.56 -26.44 -29.09
N THR A 549 -22.41 -27.49 -29.90
CA THR A 549 -23.44 -28.53 -30.06
C THR A 549 -23.58 -29.37 -28.78
N ASP A 550 -22.46 -29.75 -28.19
CA ASP A 550 -22.44 -30.47 -26.91
C ASP A 550 -23.01 -29.60 -25.76
N ASP A 551 -22.69 -28.31 -25.76
CA ASP A 551 -23.23 -27.30 -24.84
C ASP A 551 -24.76 -27.22 -24.96
N HIS A 552 -25.28 -26.98 -26.18
CA HIS A 552 -26.72 -26.96 -26.46
C HIS A 552 -27.43 -28.23 -25.97
N ARG A 553 -26.89 -29.41 -26.31
CA ARG A 553 -27.46 -30.70 -25.90
C ARG A 553 -27.44 -30.89 -24.38
N LEU A 554 -26.41 -30.37 -23.69
CA LEU A 554 -26.32 -30.45 -22.24
C LEU A 554 -27.38 -29.54 -21.59
N SER A 555 -27.50 -28.31 -22.08
CA SER A 555 -28.50 -27.33 -21.66
C SER A 555 -29.93 -27.82 -21.86
N GLU A 556 -30.23 -28.51 -22.98
CA GLU A 556 -31.52 -29.17 -23.22
C GLU A 556 -31.82 -30.27 -22.20
N ARG A 557 -30.86 -31.17 -21.94
CA ARG A 557 -31.05 -32.26 -20.96
C ARG A 557 -31.34 -31.74 -19.55
N GLN A 558 -30.76 -30.60 -19.21
CA GLN A 558 -30.90 -29.96 -17.89
C GLN A 558 -32.08 -28.96 -17.85
N ASN A 559 -32.85 -28.82 -18.94
CA ASN A 559 -33.97 -27.90 -19.07
C ASN A 559 -33.62 -26.43 -18.76
N ARG A 560 -32.41 -26.01 -19.14
CA ARG A 560 -31.90 -24.66 -18.87
C ARG A 560 -32.14 -23.74 -20.06
N THR A 561 -33.34 -23.16 -20.12
CA THR A 561 -33.81 -22.34 -21.26
C THR A 561 -32.85 -21.21 -21.64
N HIS A 562 -32.29 -20.51 -20.67
CA HIS A 562 -31.35 -19.41 -20.94
C HIS A 562 -30.05 -19.92 -21.57
N ASP A 563 -29.44 -20.96 -20.99
CA ASP A 563 -28.21 -21.58 -21.51
C ASP A 563 -28.41 -22.21 -22.90
N ILE A 564 -29.58 -22.79 -23.20
CA ILE A 564 -29.97 -23.26 -24.55
C ILE A 564 -29.85 -22.10 -25.55
N GLY A 565 -30.42 -20.94 -25.22
CA GLY A 565 -30.39 -19.76 -26.06
C GLY A 565 -28.98 -19.25 -26.33
N LEU A 566 -28.14 -19.16 -25.29
CA LEU A 566 -26.74 -18.73 -25.43
C LEU A 566 -25.91 -19.70 -26.29
N ALA A 567 -26.07 -21.00 -26.09
CA ALA A 567 -25.41 -22.02 -26.90
C ALA A 567 -25.80 -21.90 -28.37
N LEU A 568 -27.06 -21.61 -28.68
CA LEU A 568 -27.56 -21.39 -30.04
C LEU A 568 -26.97 -20.13 -30.69
N ILE A 569 -26.80 -19.04 -29.94
CA ILE A 569 -26.11 -17.84 -30.44
C ILE A 569 -24.66 -18.16 -30.81
N ASN A 570 -23.93 -18.82 -29.90
CA ASN A 570 -22.53 -19.19 -30.12
C ASN A 570 -22.39 -20.15 -31.31
N LEU A 571 -23.28 -21.14 -31.42
CA LEU A 571 -23.32 -22.11 -32.51
C LEU A 571 -23.61 -21.43 -33.85
N GLY A 572 -24.64 -20.59 -33.93
CA GLY A 572 -25.01 -19.88 -35.15
C GLY A 572 -23.93 -18.89 -35.62
N SER A 573 -23.37 -18.09 -34.71
CA SER A 573 -22.26 -17.18 -35.02
C SER A 573 -21.02 -17.94 -35.53
N THR A 574 -20.70 -19.08 -34.91
CA THR A 574 -19.57 -19.93 -35.33
C THR A 574 -19.81 -20.60 -36.68
N GLN A 575 -21.02 -21.09 -36.94
CA GLN A 575 -21.42 -21.67 -38.23
C GLN A 575 -21.35 -20.64 -39.36
N LEU A 576 -21.79 -19.40 -39.10
CA LEU A 576 -21.66 -18.31 -40.07
C LEU A 576 -20.18 -18.04 -40.41
N ARG A 577 -19.31 -17.97 -39.39
CA ARG A 577 -17.85 -17.82 -39.61
C ARG A 577 -17.24 -19.00 -40.36
N ALA A 578 -17.83 -20.19 -40.27
CA ALA A 578 -17.44 -21.38 -41.03
C ALA A 578 -18.05 -21.42 -42.45
N GLY A 579 -18.76 -20.36 -42.89
CA GLY A 579 -19.38 -20.27 -44.20
C GLY A 579 -20.70 -21.04 -44.34
N ARG A 580 -21.35 -21.41 -43.23
CA ARG A 580 -22.60 -22.18 -43.20
C ARG A 580 -23.75 -21.28 -42.78
N ALA A 581 -24.23 -20.45 -43.70
CA ALA A 581 -25.21 -19.41 -43.41
C ALA A 581 -26.61 -19.99 -43.10
N GLU A 582 -27.08 -21.00 -43.83
CA GLU A 582 -28.42 -21.57 -43.63
C GLU A 582 -28.57 -22.26 -42.27
N PRO A 583 -27.64 -23.11 -41.81
CA PRO A 583 -27.69 -23.62 -40.45
C PRO A 583 -27.62 -22.50 -39.40
N ALA A 584 -26.83 -21.44 -39.64
CA ALA A 584 -26.74 -20.33 -38.70
C ALA A 584 -28.10 -19.62 -38.54
N ILE A 585 -28.84 -19.39 -39.63
CA ILE A 585 -30.19 -18.80 -39.61
C ILE A 585 -31.14 -19.62 -38.74
N GLU A 586 -31.12 -20.96 -38.87
CA GLU A 586 -31.97 -21.85 -38.07
C GLU A 586 -31.70 -21.71 -36.57
N HIS A 587 -30.43 -21.84 -36.15
CA HIS A 587 -30.05 -21.77 -34.75
C HIS A 587 -30.30 -20.38 -34.15
N LEU A 588 -30.03 -19.30 -34.89
CA LEU A 588 -30.21 -17.93 -34.41
C LEU A 588 -31.68 -17.52 -34.32
N THR A 589 -32.52 -18.01 -35.25
CA THR A 589 -33.99 -17.85 -35.15
C THR A 589 -34.50 -18.55 -33.89
N ARG A 590 -34.04 -19.78 -33.64
CA ARG A 590 -34.42 -20.52 -32.44
C ARG A 590 -33.93 -19.86 -31.16
N ALA A 591 -32.70 -19.33 -31.15
CA ALA A 591 -32.14 -18.61 -30.01
C ALA A 591 -33.03 -17.43 -29.60
N ARG A 592 -33.47 -16.64 -30.57
CA ARG A 592 -34.37 -15.50 -30.37
C ARG A 592 -35.71 -15.91 -29.75
N GLU A 593 -36.29 -17.03 -30.17
CA GLU A 593 -37.54 -17.54 -29.60
C GLU A 593 -37.36 -18.02 -28.16
N VAL A 594 -36.30 -18.78 -27.91
CA VAL A 594 -36.00 -19.35 -26.59
C VAL A 594 -35.67 -18.25 -25.56
N LEU A 595 -35.00 -17.19 -26.01
CA LEU A 595 -34.60 -16.05 -25.17
C LEU A 595 -35.63 -14.93 -25.13
N ALA A 596 -36.90 -15.15 -25.48
CA ALA A 596 -37.91 -14.08 -25.59
C ALA A 596 -38.06 -13.21 -24.30
N ALA A 597 -37.72 -13.75 -23.13
CA ALA A 597 -37.72 -13.03 -21.85
C ALA A 597 -36.43 -12.21 -21.58
N ASP A 598 -35.44 -12.28 -22.47
CA ASP A 598 -34.14 -11.60 -22.38
C ASP A 598 -33.93 -10.72 -23.63
N PRO A 599 -34.41 -9.46 -23.60
CA PRO A 599 -34.33 -8.55 -24.74
C PRO A 599 -32.89 -8.31 -25.22
N TYR A 600 -31.92 -8.33 -24.31
CA TYR A 600 -30.52 -8.09 -24.63
C TYR A 600 -29.95 -9.23 -25.46
N ASN A 601 -30.09 -10.49 -25.02
CA ASN A 601 -29.58 -11.63 -25.78
C ASN A 601 -30.42 -11.92 -27.03
N VAL A 602 -31.72 -11.57 -27.04
CA VAL A 602 -32.54 -11.52 -28.28
C VAL A 602 -31.92 -10.57 -29.30
N ALA A 603 -31.54 -9.35 -28.88
CA ALA A 603 -30.92 -8.40 -29.78
C ALA A 603 -29.55 -8.88 -30.29
N ARG A 604 -28.76 -9.57 -29.46
CA ARG A 604 -27.51 -10.22 -29.91
C ARG A 604 -27.77 -11.29 -30.98
N ALA A 605 -28.75 -12.16 -30.75
CA ALA A 605 -29.16 -13.18 -31.74
C ALA A 605 -29.61 -12.54 -33.07
N ARG A 606 -30.37 -11.43 -33.00
CA ARG A 606 -30.81 -10.66 -34.19
C ARG A 606 -29.66 -10.06 -34.98
N THR A 607 -28.62 -9.53 -34.32
CA THR A 607 -27.44 -9.00 -35.03
C THR A 607 -26.75 -10.10 -35.84
N GLU A 608 -26.54 -11.27 -35.24
CA GLU A 608 -25.94 -12.41 -35.94
C GLU A 608 -26.86 -12.97 -37.03
N LEU A 609 -28.17 -13.01 -36.78
CA LEU A 609 -29.15 -13.45 -37.76
C LEU A 609 -29.17 -12.54 -38.99
N GLY A 610 -29.10 -11.22 -38.77
CA GLY A 610 -28.95 -10.24 -39.83
C GLY A 610 -27.72 -10.50 -40.70
N ARG A 611 -26.57 -10.78 -40.08
CA ARG A 611 -25.33 -11.13 -40.81
C ARG A 611 -25.45 -12.44 -41.60
N ALA A 612 -26.13 -13.44 -41.04
CA ALA A 612 -26.38 -14.69 -41.74
C ALA A 612 -27.31 -14.50 -42.97
N LEU A 613 -28.33 -13.64 -42.83
CA LEU A 613 -29.23 -13.28 -43.93
C LEU A 613 -28.55 -12.43 -45.02
N ILE A 614 -27.59 -11.58 -44.67
CA ILE A 614 -26.72 -10.89 -45.65
C ILE A 614 -25.95 -11.93 -46.49
N ALA A 615 -25.38 -12.94 -45.84
CA ALA A 615 -24.60 -13.97 -46.52
C ALA A 615 -25.43 -14.83 -47.49
N THR A 616 -26.75 -14.98 -47.26
CA THR A 616 -27.67 -15.67 -48.17
C THR A 616 -28.35 -14.73 -49.19
N GLY A 617 -28.12 -13.42 -49.09
CA GLY A 617 -28.65 -12.40 -50.00
C GLY A 617 -30.05 -11.87 -49.66
N ASP A 618 -30.66 -12.26 -48.53
CA ASP A 618 -31.93 -11.71 -48.06
C ASP A 618 -31.73 -10.40 -47.29
N LEU A 619 -31.35 -9.36 -48.02
CA LEU A 619 -30.99 -8.06 -47.45
C LEU A 619 -32.18 -7.36 -46.77
N ALA A 620 -33.42 -7.63 -47.22
CA ALA A 620 -34.62 -7.04 -46.64
C ALA A 620 -34.93 -7.64 -45.25
N ALA A 621 -34.85 -8.96 -45.11
CA ALA A 621 -34.98 -9.61 -43.81
C ALA A 621 -33.83 -9.21 -42.89
N ALA A 622 -32.59 -9.16 -43.40
CA ALA A 622 -31.43 -8.72 -42.63
C ALA A 622 -31.62 -7.33 -42.02
N ARG A 623 -32.11 -6.36 -42.82
CA ARG A 623 -32.38 -5.00 -42.37
C ARG A 623 -33.39 -4.97 -41.23
N THR A 624 -34.48 -5.73 -41.35
CA THR A 624 -35.54 -5.82 -40.32
C THR A 624 -34.97 -6.32 -38.98
N GLU A 625 -34.15 -7.37 -39.01
CA GLU A 625 -33.53 -7.91 -37.79
C GLU A 625 -32.55 -6.92 -37.15
N LEU A 626 -31.74 -6.24 -37.97
CA LEU A 626 -30.76 -5.27 -37.48
C LEU A 626 -31.39 -4.00 -36.93
N GLU A 627 -32.50 -3.52 -37.49
CA GLU A 627 -33.25 -2.36 -36.96
C GLU A 627 -33.78 -2.67 -35.55
N ALA A 628 -34.39 -3.84 -35.39
CA ALA A 628 -34.91 -4.28 -34.11
C ALA A 628 -33.81 -4.61 -33.09
N SER A 629 -32.61 -5.01 -33.55
CA SER A 629 -31.43 -5.20 -32.70
C SER A 629 -30.86 -3.85 -32.23
N LEU A 630 -30.61 -2.92 -33.16
CA LEU A 630 -30.00 -1.63 -32.88
C LEU A 630 -30.83 -0.81 -31.89
N ALA A 631 -32.15 -0.76 -32.07
CA ALA A 631 -33.04 -0.06 -31.14
C ALA A 631 -32.91 -0.56 -29.69
N THR A 632 -32.85 -1.88 -29.49
CA THR A 632 -32.66 -2.49 -28.17
C THR A 632 -31.25 -2.25 -27.61
N MET A 633 -30.21 -2.28 -28.46
CA MET A 633 -28.83 -2.04 -28.03
C MET A 633 -28.58 -0.58 -27.64
N GLU A 634 -29.20 0.37 -28.35
CA GLU A 634 -29.18 1.79 -27.98
C GLU A 634 -29.93 2.04 -26.67
N ALA A 635 -31.12 1.45 -26.50
CA ALA A 635 -31.91 1.58 -25.27
C ALA A 635 -31.22 0.97 -24.03
N SER A 636 -30.45 -0.11 -24.21
CA SER A 636 -29.68 -0.74 -23.12
C SER A 636 -28.31 -0.09 -22.87
N GLY A 637 -27.88 0.85 -23.70
CA GLY A 637 -26.56 1.48 -23.58
C GLY A 637 -25.37 0.60 -23.96
N SER A 638 -25.58 -0.56 -24.59
CA SER A 638 -24.51 -1.47 -24.99
C SER A 638 -23.75 -0.95 -26.21
N ARG A 639 -22.78 -0.06 -25.97
CA ARG A 639 -21.97 0.58 -27.03
C ARG A 639 -21.31 -0.43 -27.97
N PHE A 640 -20.80 -1.53 -27.42
CA PHE A 640 -20.16 -2.57 -28.24
C PHE A 640 -21.13 -3.22 -29.23
N GLU A 641 -22.31 -3.62 -28.76
CA GLU A 641 -23.30 -4.27 -29.63
C GLU A 641 -23.93 -3.27 -30.62
N VAL A 642 -24.07 -1.99 -30.26
CA VAL A 642 -24.41 -0.91 -31.21
C VAL A 642 -23.42 -0.86 -32.37
N ALA A 643 -22.12 -0.90 -32.09
CA ALA A 643 -21.09 -0.89 -33.14
C ALA A 643 -21.16 -2.13 -34.04
N ARG A 644 -21.50 -3.30 -33.48
CA ARG A 644 -21.66 -4.55 -34.25
C ARG A 644 -22.87 -4.51 -35.18
N ALA A 645 -24.00 -3.97 -34.71
CA ALA A 645 -25.20 -3.76 -35.53
C ALA A 645 -24.96 -2.73 -36.65
N LEU A 646 -24.32 -1.60 -36.34
CA LEU A 646 -23.93 -0.59 -37.34
C LEU A 646 -22.99 -1.19 -38.40
N SER A 647 -22.03 -2.01 -37.99
CA SER A 647 -21.14 -2.69 -38.95
C SER A 647 -21.92 -3.65 -39.87
N ALA A 648 -22.95 -4.34 -39.35
CA ALA A 648 -23.79 -5.19 -40.18
C ALA A 648 -24.68 -4.39 -41.15
N PHE A 649 -25.14 -3.20 -40.77
CA PHE A 649 -25.81 -2.28 -41.71
C PHE A 649 -24.88 -1.81 -42.84
N GLY A 650 -23.60 -1.56 -42.53
CA GLY A 650 -22.61 -1.27 -43.55
C GLY A 650 -22.43 -2.43 -44.54
N GLU A 651 -22.44 -3.68 -44.05
CA GLU A 651 -22.38 -4.88 -44.90
C GLU A 651 -23.62 -5.02 -45.82
N ILE A 652 -24.82 -4.63 -45.34
CA ILE A 652 -26.01 -4.52 -46.22
C ILE A 652 -25.76 -3.50 -47.33
N ALA A 653 -25.28 -2.30 -46.99
CA ALA A 653 -25.06 -1.24 -47.96
C ALA A 653 -24.00 -1.62 -49.01
N GLU A 654 -22.95 -2.36 -48.62
CA GLU A 654 -21.98 -2.92 -49.57
C GLU A 654 -22.62 -3.95 -50.50
N ALA A 655 -23.42 -4.87 -49.98
CA ALA A 655 -24.14 -5.85 -50.78
C ALA A 655 -25.13 -5.21 -51.77
N GLU A 656 -25.68 -4.05 -51.43
CA GLU A 656 -26.54 -3.21 -52.29
C GLU A 656 -25.74 -2.33 -53.28
N GLY A 657 -24.40 -2.29 -53.19
CA GLY A 657 -23.54 -1.46 -54.04
C GLY A 657 -23.54 0.03 -53.67
N LYS A 658 -23.91 0.39 -52.43
CA LYS A 658 -24.03 1.76 -51.94
C LYS A 658 -22.84 2.15 -51.05
N SER A 659 -21.67 2.35 -51.65
CA SER A 659 -20.41 2.63 -50.92
C SER A 659 -20.48 3.83 -49.97
N ASP A 660 -21.16 4.92 -50.34
CA ASP A 660 -21.33 6.10 -49.48
C ASP A 660 -22.16 5.80 -48.22
N GLU A 661 -23.17 4.94 -48.34
CA GLU A 661 -24.01 4.53 -47.21
C GLU A 661 -23.25 3.57 -46.29
N ALA A 662 -22.50 2.62 -46.87
CA ALA A 662 -21.63 1.72 -46.12
C ALA A 662 -20.59 2.49 -45.28
N ARG A 663 -19.91 3.46 -45.91
CA ARG A 663 -18.93 4.34 -45.25
C ARG A 663 -19.54 5.07 -44.05
N ARG A 664 -20.76 5.63 -44.18
CA ARG A 664 -21.45 6.32 -43.07
C ARG A 664 -21.71 5.40 -41.86
N TYR A 665 -22.09 4.15 -42.09
CA TYR A 665 -22.31 3.20 -41.00
C TYR A 665 -21.00 2.81 -40.31
N TYR A 666 -19.95 2.55 -41.10
CA TYR A 666 -18.62 2.23 -40.57
C TYR A 666 -17.97 3.40 -39.82
N ASP A 667 -18.12 4.64 -40.30
CA ASP A 667 -17.64 5.85 -39.61
C ASP A 667 -18.33 6.08 -38.25
N ARG A 668 -19.57 5.59 -38.07
CA ARG A 668 -20.25 5.60 -36.77
C ARG A 668 -19.79 4.47 -35.85
N ALA A 669 -19.49 3.29 -36.40
CA ALA A 669 -19.07 2.12 -35.63
C ALA A 669 -17.60 2.20 -35.18
N LEU A 670 -16.71 2.70 -36.04
CA LEU A 670 -15.27 2.68 -35.80
C LEU A 670 -14.84 3.44 -34.52
N PRO A 671 -15.31 4.68 -34.25
CA PRO A 671 -14.92 5.40 -33.03
C PRO A 671 -15.33 4.66 -31.76
N ILE A 672 -16.43 3.90 -31.80
CA ILE A 672 -16.88 3.09 -30.67
C ILE A 672 -15.92 1.91 -30.45
N LEU A 673 -15.58 1.16 -31.51
CA LEU A 673 -14.66 0.03 -31.42
C LEU A 673 -13.25 0.46 -30.97
N VAL A 674 -12.77 1.62 -31.46
CA VAL A 674 -11.49 2.21 -31.05
C VAL A 674 -11.52 2.63 -29.58
N GLY A 675 -12.58 3.35 -29.16
CA GLY A 675 -12.73 3.77 -27.77
C GLY A 675 -12.84 2.60 -26.78
N LEU A 676 -13.26 1.43 -27.25
CA LEU A 676 -13.34 0.19 -26.48
C LEU A 676 -12.11 -0.73 -26.63
N GLY A 677 -11.10 -0.36 -27.43
CA GLY A 677 -9.89 -1.16 -27.66
C GLY A 677 -10.15 -2.52 -28.31
N ARG A 678 -11.14 -2.60 -29.20
CA ARG A 678 -11.61 -3.86 -29.81
C ARG A 678 -10.83 -4.21 -31.09
N PRO A 679 -10.40 -5.48 -31.28
CA PRO A 679 -9.67 -5.90 -32.48
C PRO A 679 -10.49 -5.77 -33.78
N GLU A 680 -11.82 -5.79 -33.68
CA GLU A 680 -12.74 -5.55 -34.80
C GLU A 680 -12.53 -4.17 -35.46
N ALA A 681 -11.94 -3.22 -34.73
CA ALA A 681 -11.61 -1.90 -35.28
C ALA A 681 -10.62 -1.99 -36.46
N ASP A 682 -9.64 -2.91 -36.42
CA ASP A 682 -8.63 -3.04 -37.47
C ASP A 682 -9.21 -3.65 -38.75
N ALA A 683 -10.09 -4.65 -38.60
CA ALA A 683 -10.84 -5.21 -39.71
C ALA A 683 -11.73 -4.14 -40.36
N LEU A 684 -12.37 -3.29 -39.55
CA LEU A 684 -13.25 -2.22 -40.06
C LEU A 684 -12.47 -1.09 -40.74
N ARG A 685 -11.28 -0.73 -40.24
CA ARG A 685 -10.37 0.22 -40.92
C ARG A 685 -9.97 -0.29 -42.30
N THR A 686 -9.56 -1.55 -42.37
CA THR A 686 -9.15 -2.19 -43.63
C THR A 686 -10.31 -2.18 -44.63
N ARG A 687 -11.54 -2.44 -44.17
CA ARG A 687 -12.75 -2.41 -45.01
C ARG A 687 -13.09 -0.99 -45.48
N LEU A 688 -12.96 0.02 -44.61
CA LEU A 688 -13.14 1.43 -44.96
C LEU A 688 -12.10 1.95 -45.98
N GLU A 689 -10.90 1.38 -46.02
CA GLU A 689 -9.87 1.70 -47.02
C GLU A 689 -10.17 1.09 -48.39
N GLN A 690 -10.98 0.02 -48.43
CA GLN A 690 -11.34 -0.70 -49.66
C GLN A 690 -12.60 -0.14 -50.36
N LEU A 691 -13.40 0.67 -49.64
CA LEU A 691 -14.58 1.39 -50.14
C LEU A 691 -14.23 2.70 -50.84
#